data_AF-A0A938MCA7-F1
#
_entry.id   AF-A0A938MCA7-F1
#
_cell.length_a   1.000
_cell.length_b   1.000
_cell.length_c   1.000
_cell.angle_alpha   90.00
_cell.angle_beta   90.00
_cell.angle_gamma   90.00
#
_symmetry.space_group_name_H-M   'P 1'
#
loop_
_entity.id
_entity.type
_entity.pdbx_description
1 polymer ?
#
loop_
_entity_poly.entity_id
_entity_poly.type
_entity_poly.pdbx_seq_one_letter_code
_entity_poly.pdbx_strand_id
1 'polypeptide(L)'
;VYKAARFTFEKFPKAERVINTSMKSVGESMSIGRTFKEAFQKGLRSLEIGRYGFGADGKDPKELPDEDAIVQKLAIPNDERFFYIRYALKRGFSVNRIFELSKIDRWFIHNFKQLVEFEGELEAVGRNGGLKSIDKALMQKAKEWGFSDRQLAFLLKSDEWAVRRRRKELGVTAVYKLADTCAGEVEAERPYYYSTYEPTNECRASDKKKVIVLGGGPNRIGQGIEFDYCCVHAALAVREEGCEAIMINCNPETVSTDYDTSDRLYFEPMTAEDVINVVEAEKPFGVILQFGGQTPLNISAQLEANGVPILGTSPRSIDIAEDRKLFRELLENLNLKQAPSGTATSYEEAVELADKIGYPVLVRPSYVLGGRAMEIVYDRDDLKYYMTRAIEASPERPVLVDKFLEDAIEVDVDVISDGATTIIGAIMEHIEEAGVHSGDSACVIPPQTLSKKACEEIARQSKALSKALNVVGLMNIQFAVQRGEVYVLEVNPRASRTVPFVSKATGVPLAKLATKVMLGHTLKDLGLTKEVQIKHVCVKESVFPFSRFPGIDTQLGPEMKSTGEVMGFADNFGMAFAKSQIAASQDLPKQGTVFLSLRDADKKAAAVRAARELSELGFQLLATDGTCAFLRKNGVTCERVNKMLEGRPHIVDKIKNGEIALVINTPSGKSPRQAEIAIRSTSWARRVPIVTTLEGAVATVQGIR
;
A
#
# COMPACT_ATOMS: atom_id res chain seq x y z
N VAL A 1 3.08 -17.02 -21.04
CA VAL A 1 3.20 -15.98 -20.00
C VAL A 1 2.20 -14.87 -20.28
N TYR A 2 1.56 -14.30 -19.27
CA TYR A 2 0.69 -13.13 -19.38
C TYR A 2 1.05 -12.13 -18.29
N LYS A 3 1.16 -10.85 -18.66
CA LYS A 3 1.47 -9.73 -17.77
C LYS A 3 0.27 -8.77 -17.73
N ALA A 4 -0.08 -8.31 -16.54
CA ALA A 4 -1.12 -7.32 -16.34
C ALA A 4 -0.63 -6.16 -15.46
N ALA A 5 -0.85 -4.93 -15.92
CA ALA A 5 -0.49 -3.73 -15.20
C ALA A 5 -1.45 -3.45 -14.04
N ARG A 6 -0.91 -3.04 -12.89
CA ARG A 6 -1.65 -2.61 -11.70
C ARG A 6 -1.74 -1.08 -11.68
N PHE A 7 -2.95 -0.55 -11.60
CA PHE A 7 -3.25 0.88 -11.52
C PHE A 7 -3.89 1.22 -10.19
N THR A 8 -3.65 2.40 -9.63
CA THR A 8 -4.29 2.87 -8.38
C THR A 8 -5.07 4.17 -8.59
N PHE A 9 -5.91 4.22 -9.62
CA PHE A 9 -6.71 5.42 -9.94
C PHE A 9 -7.66 5.82 -8.80
N GLU A 10 -8.06 4.88 -7.96
CA GLU A 10 -8.89 5.13 -6.78
C GLU A 10 -8.27 6.14 -5.80
N LYS A 11 -6.93 6.26 -5.78
CA LYS A 11 -6.20 7.24 -4.96
C LYS A 11 -6.13 8.64 -5.59
N PHE A 12 -6.54 8.75 -6.84
CA PHE A 12 -6.54 9.98 -7.63
C PHE A 12 -7.91 10.16 -8.29
N PRO A 13 -9.00 10.35 -7.52
CA PRO A 13 -10.37 10.31 -8.05
C PRO A 13 -10.68 11.40 -9.09
N LYS A 14 -9.91 12.50 -9.09
CA LYS A 14 -10.01 13.58 -10.09
C LYS A 14 -9.16 13.34 -11.35
N ALA A 15 -8.33 12.29 -11.36
CA ALA A 15 -7.54 11.92 -12.53
C ALA A 15 -8.40 11.17 -13.55
N GLU A 16 -8.21 11.48 -14.83
CA GLU A 16 -8.83 10.71 -15.90
C GLU A 16 -8.25 9.29 -15.94
N ARG A 17 -9.14 8.29 -15.85
CA ARG A 17 -8.86 6.84 -15.94
C ARG A 17 -8.62 6.38 -17.38
N VAL A 18 -7.92 7.21 -18.17
CA VAL A 18 -7.55 6.93 -19.55
C VAL A 18 -6.10 6.48 -19.58
N ILE A 19 -5.86 5.34 -20.24
CA ILE A 19 -4.51 4.82 -20.50
C ILE A 19 -4.06 5.36 -21.86
N ASN A 20 -2.94 6.07 -21.88
CA ASN A 20 -2.35 6.66 -23.09
C ASN A 20 -0.86 6.31 -23.15
N THR A 21 -0.08 7.03 -23.97
CA THR A 21 1.36 6.77 -24.14
C THR A 21 2.21 7.10 -22.90
N SER A 22 1.67 7.85 -21.94
CA SER A 22 2.32 8.10 -20.65
C SER A 22 1.86 7.05 -19.62
N MET A 23 2.82 6.30 -19.07
CA MET A 23 2.52 5.28 -18.07
C MET A 23 1.87 5.88 -16.81
N LYS A 24 0.79 5.23 -16.36
CA LYS A 24 0.05 5.53 -15.13
C LYS A 24 -0.08 4.32 -14.20
N SER A 25 0.43 3.16 -14.61
CA SER A 25 0.51 1.97 -13.76
C SER A 25 1.56 2.17 -12.66
N VAL A 26 1.31 1.56 -11.50
CA VAL A 26 2.18 1.65 -10.30
C VAL A 26 2.89 0.33 -10.00
N GLY A 27 2.63 -0.70 -10.81
CA GLY A 27 3.29 -2.00 -10.75
C GLY A 27 2.64 -2.96 -11.74
N GLU A 28 2.97 -4.24 -11.64
CA GLU A 28 2.45 -5.28 -12.52
C GLU A 28 2.50 -6.66 -11.89
N SER A 29 1.66 -7.56 -12.40
CA SER A 29 1.67 -8.97 -12.10
C SER A 29 1.99 -9.76 -13.36
N MET A 30 2.68 -10.89 -13.19
CA MET A 30 2.93 -11.84 -14.25
C MET A 30 2.34 -13.20 -13.87
N SER A 31 2.05 -14.01 -14.87
CA SER A 31 1.52 -15.34 -14.67
C SER A 31 1.96 -16.26 -15.80
N ILE A 32 2.13 -17.54 -15.47
CA ILE A 32 2.51 -18.57 -16.42
C ILE A 32 1.40 -19.62 -16.43
N GLY A 33 0.99 -20.00 -17.64
CA GLY A 33 0.05 -21.07 -17.91
C GLY A 33 0.42 -21.70 -19.25
N ARG A 34 0.01 -22.96 -19.43
CA ARG A 34 0.23 -23.76 -20.65
C ARG A 34 -0.64 -23.27 -21.80
N THR A 35 -1.74 -22.58 -21.49
CA THR A 35 -2.59 -21.91 -22.47
C THR A 35 -2.73 -20.41 -22.17
N PHE A 36 -3.13 -19.63 -23.19
CA PHE A 36 -3.43 -18.23 -22.98
C PHE A 36 -4.56 -18.01 -21.97
N LYS A 37 -5.62 -18.82 -22.02
CA LYS A 37 -6.77 -18.70 -21.11
C LYS A 37 -6.34 -18.88 -19.66
N GLU A 38 -5.52 -19.91 -19.40
CA GLU A 38 -4.98 -20.20 -18.09
C GLU A 38 -4.10 -19.04 -17.57
N ALA A 39 -3.11 -18.62 -18.37
CA ALA A 39 -2.23 -17.52 -18.01
C ALA A 39 -3.03 -16.22 -17.79
N PHE A 40 -3.99 -15.92 -18.67
CA PHE A 40 -4.83 -14.72 -18.55
C PHE A 40 -5.63 -14.70 -17.24
N GLN A 41 -6.33 -15.79 -16.90
CA GLN A 41 -7.11 -15.83 -15.66
C GLN A 41 -6.23 -15.84 -14.41
N LYS A 42 -5.05 -16.49 -14.44
CA LYS A 42 -4.02 -16.39 -13.40
C LYS A 42 -3.56 -14.95 -13.22
N GLY A 43 -3.24 -14.26 -14.30
CA GLY A 43 -2.82 -12.85 -14.27
C GLY A 43 -3.88 -11.94 -13.68
N LEU A 44 -5.15 -12.11 -14.06
CA LEU A 44 -6.24 -11.29 -13.50
C LEU A 44 -6.42 -11.49 -12.00
N ARG A 45 -6.33 -12.73 -11.49
CA ARG A 45 -6.41 -12.97 -10.04
C ARG A 45 -5.14 -12.61 -9.27
N SER A 46 -4.02 -12.45 -9.96
CA SER A 46 -2.75 -11.96 -9.40
C SER A 46 -2.69 -10.45 -9.24
N LEU A 47 -3.64 -9.69 -9.81
CA LEU A 47 -3.61 -8.22 -9.79
C LEU A 47 -3.93 -7.60 -8.43
N GLU A 48 -4.41 -8.40 -7.47
CA GLU A 48 -4.79 -7.95 -6.14
C GLU A 48 -5.82 -6.79 -6.16
N ILE A 49 -6.68 -6.77 -7.19
CA ILE A 49 -7.82 -5.84 -7.32
C ILE A 49 -9.12 -6.47 -6.80
N GLY A 50 -9.00 -7.62 -6.11
CA GLY A 50 -10.12 -8.40 -5.60
C GLY A 50 -10.93 -9.12 -6.68
N ARG A 51 -10.42 -9.23 -7.91
CA ARG A 51 -11.03 -10.05 -8.97
C ARG A 51 -10.36 -11.41 -9.00
N TYR A 52 -11.11 -12.48 -9.26
CA TYR A 52 -10.59 -13.86 -9.20
C TYR A 52 -10.50 -14.55 -10.56
N GLY A 53 -10.57 -13.76 -11.64
CA GLY A 53 -10.45 -14.20 -13.03
C GLY A 53 -11.18 -13.23 -13.96
N PHE A 54 -11.61 -13.72 -15.12
CA PHE A 54 -12.33 -12.91 -16.12
C PHE A 54 -13.82 -12.74 -15.78
N GLY A 55 -14.10 -12.16 -14.61
CA GLY A 55 -15.46 -12.07 -14.06
C GLY A 55 -15.95 -13.38 -13.45
N ALA A 56 -17.27 -13.49 -13.26
CA ALA A 56 -17.92 -14.64 -12.64
C ALA A 56 -17.46 -14.91 -11.20
N ASP A 57 -17.16 -13.86 -10.45
CA ASP A 57 -16.61 -13.89 -9.09
C ASP A 57 -17.52 -13.19 -8.06
N GLY A 58 -18.78 -12.94 -8.43
CA GLY A 58 -19.76 -12.22 -7.61
C GLY A 58 -19.56 -10.70 -7.57
N LYS A 59 -18.60 -10.14 -8.31
CA LYS A 59 -18.30 -8.70 -8.34
C LYS A 59 -18.68 -8.01 -9.64
N ASP A 60 -19.32 -8.74 -10.56
CA ASP A 60 -19.87 -8.15 -11.77
C ASP A 60 -21.11 -7.29 -11.45
N PRO A 61 -21.40 -6.25 -12.25
CA PRO A 61 -22.65 -5.50 -12.15
C PRO A 61 -23.88 -6.42 -12.18
N LYS A 62 -24.90 -6.11 -11.37
CA LYS A 62 -26.17 -6.88 -11.31
C LYS A 62 -26.86 -6.90 -12.67
N GLU A 63 -26.81 -5.79 -13.39
CA GLU A 63 -27.31 -5.65 -14.75
C GLU A 63 -26.15 -5.32 -15.70
N LEU A 64 -26.21 -5.87 -16.92
CA LEU A 64 -25.19 -5.57 -17.92
C LEU A 64 -25.21 -4.08 -18.26
N PRO A 65 -24.04 -3.40 -18.28
CA PRO A 65 -23.96 -2.00 -18.69
C PRO A 65 -24.63 -1.77 -20.04
N ASP A 66 -25.15 -0.57 -20.26
CA ASP A 66 -25.75 -0.19 -21.54
C ASP A 66 -24.72 -0.25 -22.69
N GLU A 67 -25.25 -0.30 -23.91
CA GLU A 67 -24.45 -0.46 -25.11
C GLU A 67 -23.47 0.70 -25.32
N ASP A 68 -23.87 1.94 -25.02
CA ASP A 68 -23.06 3.13 -25.21
C ASP A 68 -21.88 3.17 -24.24
N ALA A 69 -22.12 2.83 -22.97
CA ALA A 69 -21.09 2.69 -21.94
C ALA A 69 -20.06 1.60 -22.31
N ILE A 70 -20.52 0.47 -22.86
CA ILE A 70 -19.63 -0.58 -23.37
C ILE A 70 -18.79 -0.06 -24.53
N VAL A 71 -19.43 0.58 -25.53
CA VAL A 71 -18.73 1.14 -26.69
C VAL A 71 -17.67 2.15 -26.25
N GLN A 72 -18.01 3.06 -25.33
CA GLN A 72 -17.09 4.07 -24.80
C GLN A 72 -15.89 3.43 -24.09
N LYS A 73 -16.13 2.46 -23.20
CA LYS A 73 -15.08 1.76 -22.45
C LYS A 73 -14.24 0.84 -23.32
N LEU A 74 -14.75 0.35 -24.45
CA LEU A 74 -13.97 -0.39 -25.42
C LEU A 74 -13.14 0.55 -26.32
N ALA A 75 -13.69 1.69 -26.74
CA ALA A 75 -13.01 2.64 -27.61
C ALA A 75 -11.84 3.36 -26.91
N ILE A 76 -12.04 3.76 -25.65
CA ILE A 76 -11.04 4.51 -24.87
C ILE A 76 -10.33 3.55 -23.90
N PRO A 77 -9.01 3.28 -24.07
CA PRO A 77 -8.27 2.40 -23.17
C PRO A 77 -8.35 2.84 -21.71
N ASN A 78 -8.68 1.91 -20.82
CA ASN A 78 -8.84 2.11 -19.38
C ASN A 78 -8.51 0.82 -18.63
N ASP A 79 -8.40 0.90 -17.30
CA ASP A 79 -7.99 -0.20 -16.43
C ASP A 79 -9.06 -1.28 -16.22
N GLU A 80 -10.30 -1.05 -16.64
CA GLU A 80 -11.42 -2.01 -16.56
C GLU A 80 -11.74 -2.66 -17.92
N ARG A 81 -11.02 -2.28 -18.98
CA ARG A 81 -11.38 -2.58 -20.38
C ARG A 81 -11.62 -4.07 -20.64
N PHE A 82 -10.85 -4.96 -20.01
CA PHE A 82 -11.04 -6.41 -20.16
C PHE A 82 -12.44 -6.85 -19.69
N PHE A 83 -12.92 -6.36 -18.54
CA PHE A 83 -14.27 -6.70 -18.07
C PHE A 83 -15.36 -6.19 -19.01
N TYR A 84 -15.14 -5.02 -19.64
CA TYR A 84 -16.06 -4.52 -20.66
C TYR A 84 -16.05 -5.32 -21.97
N ILE A 85 -14.93 -5.98 -22.32
CA ILE A 85 -14.92 -6.97 -23.42
C ILE A 85 -15.83 -8.15 -23.07
N ARG A 86 -15.79 -8.65 -21.83
CA ARG A 86 -16.71 -9.69 -21.37
C ARG A 86 -18.17 -9.23 -21.47
N TYR A 87 -18.51 -8.04 -21.00
CA TYR A 87 -19.88 -7.53 -21.07
C TYR A 87 -20.37 -7.35 -22.51
N ALA A 88 -19.50 -6.89 -23.42
CA ALA A 88 -19.80 -6.81 -24.84
C ALA A 88 -20.13 -8.19 -25.43
N LEU A 89 -19.34 -9.21 -25.10
CA LEU A 89 -19.58 -10.59 -25.53
C LEU A 89 -20.89 -11.15 -24.96
N LYS A 90 -21.20 -10.90 -23.68
CA LYS A 90 -22.48 -11.30 -23.07
C LYS A 90 -23.69 -10.59 -23.71
N ARG A 91 -23.52 -9.37 -24.22
CA ARG A 91 -24.54 -8.65 -25.02
C ARG A 91 -24.58 -9.08 -26.50
N GLY A 92 -23.74 -10.01 -26.94
CA GLY A 92 -23.75 -10.52 -28.31
C GLY A 92 -22.97 -9.70 -29.32
N PHE A 93 -22.05 -8.82 -28.89
CA PHE A 93 -21.16 -8.14 -29.84
C PHE A 93 -20.31 -9.15 -30.60
N SER A 94 -20.16 -8.91 -31.91
CA SER A 94 -19.25 -9.73 -32.73
C SER A 94 -17.79 -9.45 -32.39
N VAL A 95 -16.93 -10.43 -32.62
CA VAL A 95 -15.47 -10.27 -32.48
C VAL A 95 -14.97 -9.09 -33.32
N ASN A 96 -15.48 -8.95 -34.55
CA ASN A 96 -15.11 -7.85 -35.43
C ASN A 96 -15.49 -6.49 -34.84
N ARG A 97 -16.68 -6.37 -34.24
CA ARG A 97 -17.10 -5.12 -33.59
C ARG A 97 -16.18 -4.76 -32.42
N ILE A 98 -15.83 -5.74 -31.57
CA ILE A 98 -14.91 -5.52 -30.44
C ILE A 98 -13.50 -5.16 -30.95
N PHE A 99 -13.02 -5.82 -32.00
CA PHE A 99 -11.75 -5.46 -32.64
C PHE A 99 -11.79 -4.03 -33.17
N GLU A 100 -12.85 -3.62 -33.88
CA GLU A 100 -12.90 -2.28 -34.47
C GLU A 100 -12.89 -1.18 -33.41
N LEU A 101 -13.55 -1.40 -32.27
CA LEU A 101 -13.55 -0.49 -31.13
C LEU A 101 -12.22 -0.51 -30.38
N SER A 102 -11.69 -1.70 -30.09
CA SER A 102 -10.59 -1.84 -29.14
C SER A 102 -9.20 -1.86 -29.76
N LYS A 103 -9.13 -2.27 -31.03
CA LYS A 103 -7.94 -2.67 -31.78
C LYS A 103 -7.11 -3.80 -31.13
N ILE A 104 -7.70 -4.52 -30.15
CA ILE A 104 -7.12 -5.75 -29.61
C ILE A 104 -7.30 -6.85 -30.65
N ASP A 105 -6.22 -7.58 -30.94
CA ASP A 105 -6.23 -8.61 -31.98
C ASP A 105 -7.37 -9.63 -31.79
N ARG A 106 -7.97 -10.05 -32.92
CA ARG A 106 -9.12 -10.96 -32.95
C ARG A 106 -8.83 -12.29 -32.26
N TRP A 107 -7.58 -12.76 -32.28
CA TRP A 107 -7.16 -13.98 -31.63
C TRP A 107 -7.40 -13.94 -30.12
N PHE A 108 -7.08 -12.82 -29.46
CA PHE A 108 -7.36 -12.65 -28.03
C PHE A 108 -8.86 -12.59 -27.76
N ILE A 109 -9.61 -11.86 -28.60
CA ILE A 109 -11.05 -11.73 -28.47
C ILE A 109 -11.76 -13.08 -28.67
N HIS A 110 -11.27 -13.94 -29.57
CA HIS A 110 -11.77 -15.32 -29.69
C HIS A 110 -11.57 -16.13 -28.41
N ASN A 111 -10.40 -16.01 -27.77
CA ASN A 111 -10.16 -16.68 -26.50
C ASN A 111 -11.06 -16.15 -25.38
N PHE A 112 -11.29 -14.84 -25.32
CA PHE A 112 -12.26 -14.25 -24.38
C PHE A 112 -13.68 -14.72 -24.64
N LYS A 113 -14.09 -14.81 -25.91
CA LYS A 113 -15.39 -15.36 -26.31
C LYS A 113 -15.56 -16.79 -25.82
N GLN A 114 -14.57 -17.65 -26.04
CA GLN A 114 -14.60 -19.04 -25.56
C GLN A 114 -14.73 -19.11 -24.03
N LEU A 115 -14.03 -18.25 -23.28
CA LEU A 115 -14.18 -18.19 -21.83
C LEU A 115 -15.61 -17.81 -21.41
N VAL A 116 -16.22 -16.84 -22.08
CA VAL A 116 -17.61 -16.40 -21.80
C VAL A 116 -18.65 -17.45 -22.20
N GLU A 117 -18.45 -18.15 -23.31
CA GLU A 117 -19.34 -19.25 -23.72
C GLU A 117 -19.26 -20.41 -22.71
N PHE A 118 -18.05 -20.76 -22.28
CA PHE A 118 -17.82 -21.83 -21.30
C PHE A 118 -18.30 -21.45 -19.89
N GLU A 119 -18.24 -20.17 -19.52
CA GLU A 119 -18.93 -19.66 -18.33
C GLU A 119 -20.43 -19.99 -18.39
N GLY A 120 -21.08 -19.80 -19.54
CA GLY A 120 -22.49 -20.15 -19.74
C GLY A 120 -22.79 -21.65 -19.59
N GLU A 121 -21.88 -22.52 -20.02
CA GLU A 121 -21.96 -23.97 -19.79
C GLU A 121 -21.91 -24.29 -18.27
N LEU A 122 -20.98 -23.67 -17.54
CA LEU A 122 -20.85 -23.85 -16.08
C LEU A 122 -22.07 -23.29 -15.32
N GLU A 123 -22.59 -22.13 -15.71
CA GLU A 123 -23.83 -21.59 -15.14
C GLU A 123 -25.03 -22.54 -15.35
N ALA A 124 -25.10 -23.21 -16.51
CA ALA A 124 -26.16 -24.17 -16.78
C ALA A 124 -26.07 -25.38 -15.83
N VAL A 125 -24.87 -25.89 -15.54
CA VAL A 125 -24.64 -26.91 -14.50
C VAL A 125 -25.05 -26.39 -13.12
N GLY A 126 -24.68 -25.15 -12.79
CA GLY A 126 -25.09 -24.46 -11.56
C GLY A 126 -26.61 -24.37 -11.39
N ARG A 127 -27.37 -24.20 -12.49
CA ARG A 127 -28.84 -24.23 -12.49
C ARG A 127 -29.39 -25.66 -12.42
N ASN A 128 -28.70 -26.63 -13.01
CA ASN A 128 -29.16 -28.00 -13.22
C ASN A 128 -28.37 -29.01 -12.34
N GLY A 129 -28.37 -28.81 -11.03
CA GLY A 129 -27.80 -29.76 -10.04
C GLY A 129 -26.58 -29.25 -9.26
N GLY A 130 -26.05 -28.07 -9.61
CA GLY A 130 -25.00 -27.39 -8.85
C GLY A 130 -23.67 -28.14 -8.83
N LEU A 131 -22.88 -27.94 -7.78
CA LEU A 131 -21.56 -28.54 -7.64
C LEU A 131 -21.55 -30.09 -7.72
N LYS A 132 -22.65 -30.76 -7.37
CA LYS A 132 -22.68 -32.24 -7.39
C LYS A 132 -22.82 -32.80 -8.80
N SER A 133 -23.39 -32.04 -9.74
CA SER A 133 -23.61 -32.49 -11.11
C SER A 133 -22.42 -32.25 -12.04
N ILE A 134 -21.40 -31.50 -11.61
CA ILE A 134 -20.16 -31.37 -12.40
C ILE A 134 -19.39 -32.70 -12.41
N ASP A 135 -19.03 -33.14 -13.61
CA ASP A 135 -18.20 -34.31 -13.82
C ASP A 135 -16.70 -33.96 -13.84
N LYS A 136 -15.86 -34.99 -13.89
CA LYS A 136 -14.40 -34.83 -13.92
C LYS A 136 -13.93 -34.07 -15.17
N ALA A 137 -14.51 -34.35 -16.34
CA ALA A 137 -14.04 -33.78 -17.60
C ALA A 137 -14.29 -32.27 -17.66
N LEU A 138 -15.47 -31.83 -17.23
CA LEU A 138 -15.82 -30.42 -17.19
C LEU A 138 -15.04 -29.67 -16.11
N MET A 139 -14.86 -30.27 -14.92
CA MET A 139 -14.00 -29.71 -13.87
C MET A 139 -12.56 -29.55 -14.35
N GLN A 140 -11.98 -30.59 -14.96
CA GLN A 140 -10.63 -30.58 -15.52
C GLN A 140 -10.46 -29.47 -16.55
N LYS A 141 -11.36 -29.40 -17.54
CA LYS A 141 -11.34 -28.35 -18.57
C LYS A 141 -11.44 -26.95 -17.97
N ALA A 142 -12.26 -26.75 -16.94
CA ALA A 142 -12.38 -25.46 -16.28
C ALA A 142 -11.07 -25.03 -15.62
N LYS A 143 -10.39 -25.96 -14.95
CA LYS A 143 -9.09 -25.67 -14.31
C LYS A 143 -7.97 -25.48 -15.33
N GLU A 144 -7.94 -26.25 -16.42
CA GLU A 144 -7.04 -26.05 -17.57
C GLU A 144 -7.24 -24.69 -18.27
N TRP A 145 -8.45 -24.12 -18.19
CA TRP A 145 -8.77 -22.79 -18.71
C TRP A 145 -8.56 -21.69 -17.67
N GLY A 146 -8.02 -22.04 -16.49
CA GLY A 146 -7.61 -21.12 -15.44
C GLY A 146 -8.71 -20.60 -14.53
N PHE A 147 -9.92 -21.18 -14.57
CA PHE A 147 -10.99 -20.77 -13.64
C PHE A 147 -10.57 -21.06 -12.20
N SER A 148 -10.65 -20.06 -11.34
CA SER A 148 -10.41 -20.23 -9.91
C SER A 148 -11.55 -21.01 -9.24
N ASP A 149 -11.26 -21.66 -8.11
CA ASP A 149 -12.25 -22.34 -7.28
C ASP A 149 -13.35 -21.35 -6.84
N ARG A 150 -13.01 -20.06 -6.70
CA ARG A 150 -13.96 -18.98 -6.40
C ARG A 150 -14.89 -18.63 -7.56
N GLN A 151 -14.39 -18.60 -8.80
CA GLN A 151 -15.25 -18.41 -9.97
C GLN A 151 -16.21 -19.59 -10.12
N LEU A 152 -15.70 -20.81 -9.97
CA LEU A 152 -16.50 -22.02 -10.02
C LEU A 152 -17.54 -22.05 -8.89
N ALA A 153 -17.20 -21.60 -7.69
CA ALA A 153 -18.15 -21.52 -6.58
C ALA A 153 -19.33 -20.60 -6.92
N PHE A 154 -19.05 -19.43 -7.48
CA PHE A 154 -20.10 -18.51 -7.92
C PHE A 154 -20.97 -19.12 -9.04
N LEU A 155 -20.35 -19.67 -10.08
CA LEU A 155 -21.06 -20.26 -11.23
C LEU A 155 -21.89 -21.49 -10.87
N LEU A 156 -21.39 -22.31 -9.94
CA LEU A 156 -22.03 -23.56 -9.51
C LEU A 156 -22.92 -23.38 -8.26
N LYS A 157 -23.13 -22.13 -7.81
CA LYS A 157 -23.94 -21.77 -6.63
C LYS A 157 -23.50 -22.52 -5.36
N SER A 158 -22.20 -22.51 -5.09
CA SER A 158 -21.55 -23.19 -3.98
C SER A 158 -20.54 -22.28 -3.28
N ASP A 159 -19.76 -22.84 -2.36
CA ASP A 159 -18.64 -22.16 -1.71
C ASP A 159 -17.30 -22.66 -2.26
N GLU A 160 -16.28 -21.78 -2.17
CA GLU A 160 -14.92 -22.03 -2.67
C GLU A 160 -14.32 -23.33 -2.14
N TRP A 161 -14.54 -23.63 -0.85
CA TRP A 161 -13.97 -24.81 -0.21
C TRP A 161 -14.70 -26.10 -0.59
N ALA A 162 -16.01 -26.04 -0.83
CA ALA A 162 -16.75 -27.15 -1.41
C ALA A 162 -16.27 -27.47 -2.83
N VAL A 163 -16.06 -26.45 -3.66
CA VAL A 163 -15.47 -26.64 -4.99
C VAL A 163 -14.10 -27.31 -4.89
N ARG A 164 -13.23 -26.82 -4.01
CA ARG A 164 -11.91 -27.43 -3.77
C ARG A 164 -12.01 -28.91 -3.37
N ARG A 165 -12.89 -29.26 -2.43
CA ARG A 165 -13.13 -30.65 -2.00
C ARG A 165 -13.60 -31.51 -3.18
N ARG A 166 -14.62 -31.06 -3.90
CA ARG A 166 -15.17 -31.78 -5.06
C ARG A 166 -14.13 -31.98 -6.15
N ARG A 167 -13.34 -30.95 -6.44
CA ARG A 167 -12.24 -31.00 -7.40
C ARG A 167 -11.22 -32.09 -7.03
N LYS A 168 -10.85 -32.19 -5.76
CA LYS A 168 -9.97 -33.27 -5.26
C LYS A 168 -10.61 -34.65 -5.30
N GLU A 169 -11.88 -34.79 -4.95
CA GLU A 169 -12.64 -36.06 -5.07
C GLU A 169 -12.65 -36.58 -6.52
N LEU A 170 -12.72 -35.67 -7.49
CA LEU A 170 -12.64 -36.00 -8.93
C LEU A 170 -11.21 -36.27 -9.42
N GLY A 171 -10.19 -36.10 -8.56
CA GLY A 171 -8.78 -36.27 -8.91
C GLY A 171 -8.25 -35.17 -9.84
N VAL A 172 -8.81 -33.97 -9.77
CA VAL A 172 -8.36 -32.79 -10.54
C VAL A 172 -7.47 -31.92 -9.64
N THR A 173 -6.16 -32.11 -9.70
CA THR A 173 -5.20 -31.38 -8.85
C THR A 173 -4.23 -30.57 -9.68
N ALA A 174 -3.74 -29.46 -9.12
CA ALA A 174 -2.67 -28.71 -9.74
C ALA A 174 -1.39 -29.55 -9.77
N VAL A 175 -0.67 -29.47 -10.88
CA VAL A 175 0.70 -29.96 -11.03
C VAL A 175 1.61 -28.76 -11.29
N TYR A 176 2.92 -28.93 -11.14
CA TYR A 176 3.87 -27.85 -11.34
C TYR A 176 4.85 -28.21 -12.44
N LYS A 177 5.16 -27.21 -13.26
CA LYS A 177 6.06 -27.29 -14.41
C LYS A 177 7.26 -26.38 -14.21
N LEU A 178 8.40 -26.77 -14.76
CA LEU A 178 9.62 -25.96 -14.72
C LEU A 178 9.63 -24.93 -15.85
N ALA A 179 10.13 -23.74 -15.55
CA ALA A 179 10.61 -22.79 -16.54
C ALA A 179 12.10 -23.05 -16.79
N ASP A 180 12.42 -23.57 -17.98
CA ASP A 180 13.74 -24.13 -18.31
C ASP A 180 14.48 -23.40 -19.45
N THR A 181 13.86 -22.37 -20.02
CA THR A 181 14.32 -21.59 -21.20
C THR A 181 14.39 -22.36 -22.53
N CYS A 182 14.25 -23.69 -22.52
CA CYS A 182 14.53 -24.58 -23.65
C CYS A 182 13.39 -25.56 -23.99
N ALA A 183 12.21 -25.40 -23.36
CA ALA A 183 11.02 -26.20 -23.63
C ALA A 183 11.23 -27.72 -23.45
N GLY A 184 12.00 -28.10 -22.42
CA GLY A 184 12.29 -29.48 -22.04
C GLY A 184 13.44 -30.14 -22.80
N GLU A 185 14.20 -29.39 -23.62
CA GLU A 185 15.37 -29.93 -24.32
C GLU A 185 16.51 -30.29 -23.34
N VAL A 186 16.67 -29.50 -22.28
CA VAL A 186 17.71 -29.66 -21.26
C VAL A 186 17.07 -29.62 -19.87
N GLU A 187 17.57 -30.45 -18.97
CA GLU A 187 17.14 -30.42 -17.57
C GLU A 187 17.53 -29.09 -16.91
N ALA A 188 16.55 -28.35 -16.40
CA ALA A 188 16.80 -27.12 -15.66
C ALA A 188 17.44 -27.41 -14.30
N GLU A 189 18.61 -26.87 -14.00
CA GLU A 189 19.22 -27.03 -12.68
C GLU A 189 18.36 -26.39 -11.57
N ARG A 190 17.76 -25.25 -11.86
CA ARG A 190 17.10 -24.40 -10.86
C ARG A 190 15.58 -24.62 -10.80
N PRO A 191 15.00 -24.92 -9.62
CA PRO A 191 13.56 -25.13 -9.46
C PRO A 191 12.74 -23.84 -9.57
N TYR A 192 12.39 -23.45 -10.80
CA TYR A 192 11.49 -22.33 -11.09
C TYR A 192 10.14 -22.86 -11.61
N TYR A 193 9.13 -22.86 -10.75
CA TYR A 193 7.85 -23.53 -10.95
C TYR A 193 6.69 -22.59 -11.29
N TYR A 194 5.73 -23.12 -12.05
CA TYR A 194 4.37 -22.58 -12.18
C TYR A 194 3.35 -23.71 -12.20
N SER A 195 2.16 -23.45 -11.66
CA SER A 195 1.06 -24.41 -11.65
C SER A 195 0.37 -24.52 -13.00
N THR A 196 -0.10 -25.72 -13.31
CA THR A 196 -1.04 -26.00 -14.38
C THR A 196 -1.87 -27.24 -14.04
N TYR A 197 -2.84 -27.59 -14.89
CA TYR A 197 -3.68 -28.77 -14.75
C TYR A 197 -3.41 -29.75 -15.89
N GLU A 198 -2.20 -30.29 -15.92
CA GLU A 198 -1.77 -31.36 -16.85
C GLU A 198 -1.47 -32.67 -16.08
N PRO A 199 -1.27 -33.81 -16.76
CA PRO A 199 -1.05 -35.09 -16.08
C PRO A 199 0.26 -35.22 -15.29
N THR A 200 1.32 -34.51 -15.69
CA THR A 200 2.69 -34.73 -15.17
C THR A 200 3.14 -33.60 -14.25
N ASN A 201 3.64 -33.94 -13.07
CA ASN A 201 4.23 -32.99 -12.12
C ASN A 201 5.76 -33.07 -12.13
N GLU A 202 6.42 -31.92 -12.18
CA GLU A 202 7.88 -31.75 -12.23
C GLU A 202 8.46 -31.21 -10.90
N CYS A 203 7.63 -31.10 -9.85
CA CYS A 203 8.11 -30.84 -8.50
C CYS A 203 9.14 -31.88 -8.08
N ARG A 204 10.33 -31.42 -7.69
CA ARG A 204 11.40 -32.29 -7.21
C ARG A 204 11.17 -32.66 -5.75
N ALA A 205 11.35 -33.91 -5.36
CA ALA A 205 11.33 -34.27 -3.94
C ALA A 205 12.53 -33.66 -3.19
N SER A 206 12.37 -33.39 -1.90
CA SER A 206 13.46 -33.00 -1.01
C SER A 206 13.09 -33.36 0.43
N ASP A 207 14.07 -33.90 1.16
CA ASP A 207 13.95 -34.28 2.57
C ASP A 207 14.41 -33.16 3.52
N LYS A 208 14.88 -32.02 2.99
CA LYS A 208 15.29 -30.88 3.82
C LYS A 208 14.08 -30.24 4.49
N LYS A 209 14.33 -29.58 5.63
CA LYS A 209 13.35 -28.74 6.31
C LYS A 209 13.03 -27.53 5.43
N LYS A 210 11.79 -27.44 4.94
CA LYS A 210 11.36 -26.38 4.00
C LYS A 210 10.61 -25.26 4.70
N VAL A 211 10.88 -24.02 4.33
CA VAL A 211 10.16 -22.85 4.84
C VAL A 211 9.66 -22.03 3.64
N ILE A 212 8.36 -21.80 3.59
CA ILE A 212 7.74 -20.97 2.56
C ILE A 212 7.76 -19.51 3.03
N VAL A 213 8.14 -18.60 2.13
CA VAL A 213 8.02 -17.15 2.29
C VAL A 213 6.99 -16.65 1.27
N LEU A 214 5.95 -15.99 1.75
CA LEU A 214 4.90 -15.41 0.91
C LEU A 214 5.24 -13.97 0.54
N GLY A 215 5.34 -13.69 -0.75
CA GLY A 215 5.52 -12.35 -1.29
C GLY A 215 4.27 -11.48 -1.23
N GLY A 216 4.34 -10.28 -1.81
CA GLY A 216 3.23 -9.31 -1.79
C GLY A 216 2.35 -9.28 -3.03
N GLY A 217 2.74 -9.97 -4.11
CA GLY A 217 2.15 -9.78 -5.42
C GLY A 217 2.56 -8.44 -6.05
N PRO A 218 1.76 -7.87 -6.96
CA PRO A 218 2.13 -6.66 -7.71
C PRO A 218 2.29 -5.45 -6.79
N ASN A 219 3.35 -4.66 -7.05
CA ASN A 219 3.56 -3.38 -6.40
C ASN A 219 2.36 -2.43 -6.62
N ARG A 220 2.07 -1.62 -5.59
CA ARG A 220 1.04 -0.57 -5.60
C ARG A 220 1.33 0.47 -4.52
N ILE A 221 0.71 1.64 -4.60
CA ILE A 221 0.85 2.66 -3.54
C ILE A 221 0.46 2.07 -2.18
N GLY A 222 1.38 2.14 -1.21
CA GLY A 222 1.26 1.54 0.12
C GLY A 222 1.79 0.11 0.25
N GLN A 223 2.11 -0.55 -0.86
CA GLN A 223 2.73 -1.87 -0.93
C GLN A 223 3.77 -1.93 -2.04
N GLY A 224 4.99 -1.50 -1.71
CA GLY A 224 6.09 -1.44 -2.66
C GLY A 224 7.18 -2.47 -2.36
N ILE A 225 8.37 -2.10 -2.82
CA ILE A 225 9.59 -2.90 -2.75
C ILE A 225 10.07 -3.16 -1.31
N GLU A 226 9.56 -2.42 -0.33
CA GLU A 226 9.95 -2.56 1.07
C GLU A 226 9.57 -3.94 1.63
N PHE A 227 8.44 -4.47 1.17
CA PHE A 227 7.98 -5.82 1.51
C PHE A 227 8.77 -6.89 0.75
N ASP A 228 9.14 -6.62 -0.51
CA ASP A 228 10.02 -7.50 -1.28
C ASP A 228 11.40 -7.64 -0.61
N TYR A 229 11.98 -6.52 -0.16
CA TYR A 229 13.21 -6.50 0.62
C TYR A 229 13.14 -7.42 1.85
N CYS A 230 12.03 -7.36 2.60
CA CYS A 230 11.84 -8.23 3.75
C CYS A 230 11.76 -9.72 3.35
N CYS A 231 11.03 -10.04 2.27
CA CYS A 231 10.90 -11.40 1.75
C CYS A 231 12.24 -11.97 1.26
N VAL A 232 13.04 -11.17 0.56
CA VAL A 232 14.39 -11.55 0.13
C VAL A 232 15.26 -11.85 1.34
N HIS A 233 15.29 -10.95 2.33
CA HIS A 233 16.06 -11.17 3.56
C HIS A 233 15.59 -12.38 4.36
N ALA A 234 14.31 -12.75 4.30
CA ALA A 234 13.81 -13.99 4.88
C ALA A 234 14.31 -15.23 4.14
N ALA A 235 14.21 -15.26 2.81
CA ALA A 235 14.70 -16.39 2.02
C ALA A 235 16.20 -16.63 2.25
N LEU A 236 17.00 -15.55 2.30
CA LEU A 236 18.42 -15.62 2.62
C LEU A 236 18.66 -16.14 4.06
N ALA A 237 17.89 -15.67 5.05
CA ALA A 237 18.00 -16.14 6.42
C ALA A 237 17.67 -17.64 6.55
N VAL A 238 16.60 -18.10 5.90
CA VAL A 238 16.18 -19.51 5.89
C VAL A 238 17.31 -20.40 5.35
N ARG A 239 17.95 -19.99 4.26
CA ARG A 239 19.09 -20.71 3.67
C ARG A 239 20.29 -20.78 4.59
N GLU A 240 20.60 -19.69 5.28
CA GLU A 240 21.69 -19.66 6.27
C GLU A 240 21.43 -20.58 7.47
N GLU A 241 20.17 -20.81 7.82
CA GLU A 241 19.76 -21.78 8.87
C GLU A 241 19.71 -23.23 8.35
N GLY A 242 20.26 -23.50 7.15
CA GLY A 242 20.32 -24.82 6.55
C GLY A 242 18.96 -25.38 6.12
N CYS A 243 17.92 -24.55 6.10
CA CYS A 243 16.59 -24.88 5.61
C CYS A 243 16.48 -24.57 4.11
N GLU A 244 15.54 -25.22 3.44
CA GLU A 244 15.23 -24.95 2.04
C GLU A 244 14.19 -23.83 1.95
N ALA A 245 14.58 -22.70 1.37
CA ALA A 245 13.74 -21.54 1.19
C ALA A 245 12.87 -21.69 -0.07
N ILE A 246 11.56 -21.55 0.11
CA ILE A 246 10.59 -21.60 -0.97
C ILE A 246 9.91 -20.24 -1.08
N MET A 247 10.06 -19.55 -2.20
CA MET A 247 9.37 -18.27 -2.45
C MET A 247 8.08 -18.50 -3.24
N ILE A 248 6.98 -17.88 -2.81
CA ILE A 248 5.76 -17.77 -3.61
C ILE A 248 5.49 -16.29 -3.87
N ASN A 249 5.58 -15.85 -5.12
CA ASN A 249 5.27 -14.48 -5.52
C ASN A 249 4.99 -14.42 -7.04
N CYS A 250 4.31 -13.35 -7.49
CA CYS A 250 3.92 -13.17 -8.90
C CYS A 250 4.31 -11.80 -9.49
N ASN A 251 5.16 -11.04 -8.80
CA ASN A 251 5.65 -9.76 -9.31
C ASN A 251 6.91 -9.99 -10.17
N PRO A 252 6.93 -9.62 -11.46
CA PRO A 252 8.09 -9.83 -12.31
C PRO A 252 9.22 -8.81 -12.08
N GLU A 253 8.97 -7.71 -11.35
CA GLU A 253 9.95 -6.64 -11.13
C GLU A 253 10.89 -6.90 -9.95
N THR A 254 10.59 -7.90 -9.13
CA THR A 254 11.14 -8.06 -7.79
C THR A 254 12.33 -9.00 -7.71
N VAL A 255 13.19 -8.80 -6.70
CA VAL A 255 14.32 -9.70 -6.44
C VAL A 255 13.83 -11.01 -5.82
N SER A 256 12.70 -11.03 -5.09
CA SER A 256 12.15 -12.29 -4.57
C SER A 256 11.81 -13.30 -5.66
N THR A 257 11.42 -12.84 -6.85
CA THR A 257 11.09 -13.68 -8.00
C THR A 257 12.29 -13.97 -8.91
N ASP A 258 13.50 -13.61 -8.46
CA ASP A 258 14.73 -14.16 -9.00
C ASP A 258 14.95 -15.59 -8.47
N TYR A 259 15.27 -16.52 -9.36
CA TYR A 259 15.58 -17.90 -9.01
C TYR A 259 16.89 -18.05 -8.21
N ASP A 260 17.71 -17.00 -8.07
CA ASP A 260 18.89 -16.94 -7.20
C ASP A 260 18.56 -16.69 -5.72
N THR A 261 17.40 -16.11 -5.44
CA THR A 261 17.03 -15.67 -4.09
C THR A 261 16.64 -16.82 -3.17
N SER A 262 15.96 -17.83 -3.71
CA SER A 262 15.41 -18.98 -2.98
C SER A 262 15.84 -20.29 -3.61
N ASP A 263 15.76 -21.40 -2.86
CA ASP A 263 16.08 -22.73 -3.40
C ASP A 263 15.00 -23.20 -4.38
N ARG A 264 13.75 -22.76 -4.16
CA ARG A 264 12.61 -22.99 -5.06
C ARG A 264 11.75 -21.74 -5.18
N LEU A 265 11.39 -21.41 -6.41
CA LEU A 265 10.49 -20.31 -6.72
C LEU A 265 9.20 -20.84 -7.33
N TYR A 266 8.05 -20.46 -6.78
CA TYR A 266 6.74 -20.67 -7.37
C TYR A 266 6.18 -19.33 -7.87
N PHE A 267 6.08 -19.16 -9.19
CA PHE A 267 5.50 -17.97 -9.81
C PHE A 267 3.97 -18.04 -9.84
N GLU A 268 3.37 -17.95 -8.66
CA GLU A 268 1.95 -18.22 -8.46
C GLU A 268 1.18 -17.02 -7.93
N PRO A 269 -0.12 -16.90 -8.25
CA PRO A 269 -0.97 -15.88 -7.66
C PRO A 269 -1.01 -15.99 -6.13
N MET A 270 -1.11 -14.85 -5.45
CA MET A 270 -1.12 -14.80 -3.97
C MET A 270 -2.52 -15.06 -3.38
N THR A 271 -3.24 -16.05 -3.92
CA THR A 271 -4.57 -16.43 -3.43
C THR A 271 -4.47 -17.62 -2.47
N ALA A 272 -5.48 -17.79 -1.60
CA ALA A 272 -5.52 -18.94 -0.70
C ALA A 272 -5.53 -20.28 -1.48
N GLU A 273 -6.27 -20.36 -2.59
CA GLU A 273 -6.30 -21.54 -3.45
C GLU A 273 -4.89 -21.94 -3.93
N ASP A 274 -4.18 -20.98 -4.53
CA ASP A 274 -2.89 -21.20 -5.17
C ASP A 274 -1.80 -21.49 -4.11
N VAL A 275 -1.78 -20.75 -3.00
CA VAL A 275 -0.84 -20.97 -1.88
C VAL A 275 -1.04 -22.34 -1.23
N ILE A 276 -2.28 -22.75 -0.95
CA ILE A 276 -2.55 -24.05 -0.32
C ILE A 276 -2.15 -25.19 -1.27
N ASN A 277 -2.30 -25.04 -2.59
CA ASN A 277 -1.80 -26.03 -3.54
C ASN A 277 -0.28 -26.23 -3.40
N VAL A 278 0.49 -25.15 -3.22
CA VAL A 278 1.95 -25.22 -3.04
C VAL A 278 2.28 -25.86 -1.68
N VAL A 279 1.59 -25.47 -0.61
CA VAL A 279 1.76 -26.06 0.73
C VAL A 279 1.53 -27.57 0.71
N GLU A 280 0.52 -28.05 -0.01
CA GLU A 280 0.22 -29.48 -0.14
C GLU A 280 1.27 -30.23 -0.95
N ALA A 281 1.82 -29.61 -1.99
CA ALA A 281 2.89 -30.17 -2.80
C ALA A 281 4.22 -30.26 -2.03
N GLU A 282 4.53 -29.23 -1.22
CA GLU A 282 5.83 -29.10 -0.57
C GLU A 282 5.89 -29.63 0.86
N LYS A 283 4.76 -29.64 1.57
CA LYS A 283 4.63 -30.02 2.99
C LYS A 283 5.67 -29.32 3.86
N PRO A 284 5.64 -27.98 3.92
CA PRO A 284 6.68 -27.20 4.59
C PRO A 284 6.64 -27.41 6.10
N PHE A 285 7.80 -27.19 6.75
CA PHE A 285 7.85 -27.03 8.20
C PHE A 285 7.06 -25.80 8.66
N GLY A 286 7.08 -24.74 7.86
CA GLY A 286 6.40 -23.50 8.21
C GLY A 286 6.29 -22.50 7.08
N VAL A 287 5.40 -21.53 7.24
CA VAL A 287 5.10 -20.46 6.30
C VAL A 287 5.23 -19.12 6.99
N ILE A 288 6.03 -18.22 6.41
CA ILE A 288 6.19 -16.82 6.81
C ILE A 288 5.32 -15.96 5.92
N LEU A 289 4.36 -15.25 6.52
CA LEU A 289 3.37 -14.42 5.81
C LEU A 289 3.42 -12.94 6.21
N GLN A 290 4.16 -12.61 7.27
CA GLN A 290 4.20 -11.28 7.88
C GLN A 290 5.06 -10.28 7.09
N PHE A 291 5.77 -10.71 6.04
CA PHE A 291 6.74 -9.90 5.31
C PHE A 291 6.24 -9.39 3.96
N GLY A 292 5.24 -10.05 3.36
CA GLY A 292 4.69 -9.66 2.05
C GLY A 292 3.61 -8.57 2.08
N GLY A 293 3.45 -7.85 3.21
CA GLY A 293 2.42 -6.82 3.35
C GLY A 293 1.00 -7.38 3.50
N GLN A 294 -0.02 -6.66 3.06
CA GLN A 294 -1.43 -7.01 3.32
C GLN A 294 -1.91 -8.22 2.50
N THR A 295 -1.33 -8.47 1.33
CA THR A 295 -1.77 -9.56 0.44
C THR A 295 -1.76 -10.92 1.15
N PRO A 296 -0.62 -11.39 1.71
CA PRO A 296 -0.60 -12.64 2.47
C PRO A 296 -1.33 -12.56 3.82
N LEU A 297 -1.42 -11.38 4.45
CA LEU A 297 -2.21 -11.21 5.68
C LEU A 297 -3.71 -11.42 5.46
N ASN A 298 -4.27 -10.94 4.35
CA ASN A 298 -5.69 -11.06 4.02
C ASN A 298 -6.17 -12.51 3.90
N ILE A 299 -5.26 -13.43 3.56
CA ILE A 299 -5.56 -14.85 3.44
C ILE A 299 -5.11 -15.66 4.68
N SER A 300 -4.50 -15.03 5.69
CA SER A 300 -3.91 -15.73 6.85
C SER A 300 -4.90 -16.63 7.59
N ALA A 301 -6.11 -16.15 7.88
CA ALA A 301 -7.16 -16.94 8.52
C ALA A 301 -7.62 -18.13 7.65
N GLN A 302 -7.66 -17.95 6.32
CA GLN A 302 -8.00 -19.03 5.39
C GLN A 302 -6.90 -20.10 5.35
N LEU A 303 -5.62 -19.69 5.41
CA LEU A 303 -4.48 -20.59 5.48
C LEU A 303 -4.50 -21.39 6.80
N GLU A 304 -4.70 -20.72 7.94
CA GLU A 304 -4.78 -21.37 9.26
C GLU A 304 -5.93 -22.39 9.32
N ALA A 305 -7.13 -22.00 8.83
CA ALA A 305 -8.29 -22.89 8.78
C ALA A 305 -8.09 -24.13 7.89
N ASN A 306 -7.14 -24.08 6.95
CA ASN A 306 -6.75 -25.21 6.10
C ASN A 306 -5.48 -25.94 6.60
N GLY A 307 -5.06 -25.69 7.84
CA GLY A 307 -3.96 -26.42 8.49
C GLY A 307 -2.57 -26.02 8.01
N VAL A 308 -2.41 -24.84 7.41
CA VAL A 308 -1.10 -24.33 7.01
C VAL A 308 -0.27 -23.96 8.26
N PRO A 309 0.97 -24.45 8.41
CA PRO A 309 1.80 -24.18 9.58
C PRO A 309 2.39 -22.77 9.51
N ILE A 310 1.74 -21.79 10.13
CA ILE A 310 2.21 -20.39 10.11
C ILE A 310 3.28 -20.20 11.20
N LEU A 311 4.44 -19.66 10.83
CA LEU A 311 5.54 -19.33 11.75
C LEU A 311 5.42 -17.88 12.23
N GLY A 312 6.06 -17.56 13.37
CA GLY A 312 6.11 -16.21 13.92
C GLY A 312 4.81 -15.77 14.60
N THR A 313 4.51 -14.47 14.55
CA THR A 313 3.31 -13.92 15.17
C THR A 313 2.04 -14.55 14.59
N SER A 314 1.18 -15.06 15.47
CA SER A 314 0.00 -15.84 15.09
C SER A 314 -1.05 -15.01 14.31
N PRO A 315 -1.85 -15.63 13.43
CA PRO A 315 -2.99 -14.96 12.78
C PRO A 315 -3.95 -14.31 13.77
N ARG A 316 -4.19 -14.96 14.93
CA ARG A 316 -5.00 -14.41 16.01
C ARG A 316 -4.39 -13.14 16.61
N SER A 317 -3.07 -13.09 16.82
CA SER A 317 -2.39 -11.89 17.30
C SER A 317 -2.48 -10.74 16.28
N ILE A 318 -2.43 -11.07 14.99
CA ILE A 318 -2.64 -10.11 13.90
C ILE A 318 -4.06 -9.57 13.95
N ASP A 319 -5.06 -10.46 14.08
CA ASP A 319 -6.47 -10.09 14.17
C ASP A 319 -6.78 -9.21 15.39
N ILE A 320 -6.17 -9.47 16.55
CA ILE A 320 -6.32 -8.60 17.74
C ILE A 320 -5.84 -7.17 17.48
N ALA A 321 -4.80 -6.99 16.65
CA ALA A 321 -4.26 -5.67 16.33
C ALA A 321 -5.04 -4.96 15.20
N GLU A 322 -5.59 -5.71 14.25
CA GLU A 322 -6.41 -5.16 13.15
C GLU A 322 -7.87 -4.91 13.55
N ASP A 323 -8.46 -5.76 14.41
CA ASP A 323 -9.82 -5.58 14.92
C ASP A 323 -9.84 -4.50 16.00
N ARG A 324 -10.68 -3.47 15.79
CA ARG A 324 -10.65 -2.29 16.64
C ARG A 324 -11.23 -2.52 18.03
N LYS A 325 -12.16 -3.45 18.20
CA LYS A 325 -12.72 -3.77 19.50
C LYS A 325 -11.69 -4.53 20.34
N LEU A 326 -11.08 -5.56 19.76
CA LEU A 326 -10.02 -6.32 20.41
C LEU A 326 -8.81 -5.43 20.73
N PHE A 327 -8.44 -4.54 19.80
CA PHE A 327 -7.35 -3.59 20.00
C PHE A 327 -7.65 -2.58 21.12
N ARG A 328 -8.88 -2.07 21.22
CA ARG A 328 -9.27 -1.16 22.31
C ARG A 328 -9.18 -1.87 23.66
N GLU A 329 -9.74 -3.07 23.76
CA GLU A 329 -9.68 -3.89 24.98
C GLU A 329 -8.22 -4.15 25.39
N LEU A 330 -7.33 -4.41 24.43
CA LEU A 330 -5.89 -4.55 24.66
C LEU A 330 -5.27 -3.28 25.26
N LEU A 331 -5.55 -2.11 24.69
CA LEU A 331 -5.00 -0.84 25.18
C LEU A 331 -5.53 -0.47 26.57
N GLU A 332 -6.82 -0.70 26.83
CA GLU A 332 -7.44 -0.49 28.14
C GLU A 332 -6.78 -1.38 29.21
N ASN A 333 -6.57 -2.66 28.90
CA ASN A 333 -5.89 -3.61 29.79
C ASN A 333 -4.43 -3.20 30.09
N LEU A 334 -3.75 -2.57 29.13
CA LEU A 334 -2.38 -2.07 29.29
C LEU A 334 -2.31 -0.65 29.87
N ASN A 335 -3.46 -0.01 30.13
CA ASN A 335 -3.58 1.38 30.55
C ASN A 335 -2.81 2.34 29.60
N LEU A 336 -2.95 2.12 28.30
CA LEU A 336 -2.34 2.95 27.25
C LEU A 336 -3.36 3.92 26.67
N LYS A 337 -2.91 5.14 26.36
CA LYS A 337 -3.79 6.18 25.82
C LYS A 337 -4.06 5.94 24.33
N GLN A 338 -5.32 6.10 23.95
CA GLN A 338 -5.78 6.13 22.56
C GLN A 338 -6.62 7.40 22.35
N ALA A 339 -6.60 7.94 21.13
CA ALA A 339 -7.53 8.99 20.75
C ALA A 339 -9.00 8.50 20.93
N PRO A 340 -9.91 9.32 21.48
CA PRO A 340 -11.33 8.97 21.56
C PRO A 340 -11.87 8.52 20.20
N SER A 341 -12.57 7.39 20.15
CA SER A 341 -13.02 6.79 18.89
C SER A 341 -14.35 6.07 19.02
N GLY A 342 -15.02 5.84 17.89
CA GLY A 342 -16.17 4.95 17.81
C GLY A 342 -16.47 4.49 16.38
N THR A 343 -17.58 3.78 16.25
CA THR A 343 -17.99 3.13 15.01
C THR A 343 -19.43 3.52 14.71
N ALA A 344 -19.69 3.91 13.46
CA ALA A 344 -21.01 4.28 12.97
C ALA A 344 -21.34 3.51 11.69
N THR A 345 -22.60 3.09 11.58
CA THR A 345 -23.16 2.42 10.40
C THR A 345 -24.12 3.29 9.61
N SER A 346 -24.62 4.36 10.24
CA SER A 346 -25.47 5.37 9.63
C SER A 346 -24.85 6.77 9.75
N TYR A 347 -25.34 7.71 8.95
CA TYR A 347 -24.94 9.11 9.04
C TYR A 347 -25.31 9.71 10.41
N GLU A 348 -26.49 9.38 10.93
CA GLU A 348 -27.00 9.85 12.22
C GLU A 348 -26.10 9.39 13.37
N GLU A 349 -25.73 8.11 13.40
CA GLU A 349 -24.78 7.56 14.38
C GLU A 349 -23.41 8.26 14.29
N ALA A 350 -22.94 8.55 13.07
CA ALA A 350 -21.66 9.22 12.87
C ALA A 350 -21.67 10.65 13.42
N VAL A 351 -22.77 11.39 13.24
CA VAL A 351 -22.93 12.75 13.76
C VAL A 351 -22.95 12.75 15.28
N GLU A 352 -23.76 11.88 15.91
CA GLU A 352 -23.82 11.78 17.37
C GLU A 352 -22.45 11.45 17.97
N LEU A 353 -21.73 10.54 17.32
CA LEU A 353 -20.39 10.15 17.73
C LEU A 353 -19.38 11.30 17.55
N ALA A 354 -19.41 11.99 16.42
CA ALA A 354 -18.52 13.12 16.13
C ALA A 354 -18.76 14.30 17.08
N ASP A 355 -20.02 14.58 17.44
CA ASP A 355 -20.35 15.62 18.43
C ASP A 355 -19.85 15.24 19.84
N LYS A 356 -19.95 13.95 20.20
CA LYS A 356 -19.45 13.44 21.48
C LYS A 356 -17.92 13.49 21.57
N ILE A 357 -17.22 13.14 20.49
CA ILE A 357 -15.76 13.17 20.40
C ILE A 357 -15.24 14.62 20.28
N GLY A 358 -15.98 15.46 19.56
CA GLY A 358 -15.64 16.83 19.22
C GLY A 358 -14.79 16.93 17.95
N TYR A 359 -15.16 17.84 17.06
CA TYR A 359 -14.41 18.14 15.83
C TYR A 359 -13.04 18.80 16.11
N PRO A 360 -12.08 18.70 15.17
CA PRO A 360 -12.10 17.83 14.00
C PRO A 360 -12.00 16.34 14.34
N VAL A 361 -12.54 15.49 13.46
CA VAL A 361 -12.51 14.04 13.55
C VAL A 361 -11.94 13.43 12.26
N LEU A 362 -11.22 12.32 12.39
CA LEU A 362 -10.76 11.51 11.27
C LEU A 362 -11.82 10.43 11.00
N VAL A 363 -12.35 10.39 9.78
CA VAL A 363 -13.30 9.35 9.35
C VAL A 363 -12.64 8.39 8.38
N ARG A 364 -12.90 7.09 8.56
CA ARG A 364 -12.32 6.05 7.72
C ARG A 364 -13.20 4.81 7.57
N PRO A 365 -13.17 4.09 6.44
CA PRO A 365 -13.80 2.79 6.31
C PRO A 365 -13.03 1.73 7.11
N SER A 366 -13.71 0.71 7.60
CA SER A 366 -13.06 -0.43 8.28
C SER A 366 -12.30 -1.36 7.30
N TYR A 367 -11.23 -2.01 7.78
CA TYR A 367 -10.38 -2.98 7.04
C TYR A 367 -9.75 -2.43 5.75
N VAL A 368 -8.98 -1.34 5.86
CA VAL A 368 -8.25 -0.71 4.75
C VAL A 368 -6.81 -0.36 5.15
N LEU A 369 -5.88 -0.51 4.20
CA LEU A 369 -4.47 -0.13 4.35
C LEU A 369 -4.19 1.19 3.60
N GLY A 370 -3.19 1.95 4.05
CA GLY A 370 -2.65 3.09 3.31
C GLY A 370 -3.58 4.30 3.32
N GLY A 371 -4.41 4.42 4.35
CA GLY A 371 -5.32 5.55 4.48
C GLY A 371 -6.47 5.58 3.47
N ARG A 372 -6.84 4.44 2.87
CA ARG A 372 -7.81 4.44 1.77
C ARG A 372 -9.14 5.06 2.17
N ALA A 373 -9.54 6.10 1.44
CA ALA A 373 -10.76 6.89 1.69
C ALA A 373 -10.86 7.44 3.13
N MET A 374 -9.72 7.73 3.77
CA MET A 374 -9.70 8.48 5.02
C MET A 374 -9.84 9.97 4.74
N GLU A 375 -10.58 10.68 5.59
CA GLU A 375 -10.77 12.13 5.46
C GLU A 375 -10.81 12.79 6.84
N ILE A 376 -10.22 13.99 6.97
CA ILE A 376 -10.34 14.80 8.17
C ILE A 376 -11.54 15.70 8.00
N VAL A 377 -12.48 15.59 8.92
CA VAL A 377 -13.79 16.23 8.92
C VAL A 377 -13.80 17.28 10.04
N TYR A 378 -14.08 18.53 9.68
CA TYR A 378 -14.02 19.67 10.60
C TYR A 378 -15.40 20.10 11.12
N ASP A 379 -16.48 19.72 10.44
CA ASP A 379 -17.84 20.05 10.84
C ASP A 379 -18.87 18.98 10.41
N ARG A 380 -20.14 19.20 10.76
CA ARG A 380 -21.24 18.27 10.44
C ARG A 380 -21.53 18.19 8.94
N ASP A 381 -21.37 19.28 8.19
CA ASP A 381 -21.61 19.28 6.74
C ASP A 381 -20.52 18.51 6.00
N ASP A 382 -19.27 18.54 6.49
CA ASP A 382 -18.17 17.68 6.05
C ASP A 382 -18.55 16.19 6.23
N LEU A 383 -19.06 15.86 7.40
CA LEU A 383 -19.39 14.49 7.76
C LEU A 383 -20.50 13.93 6.87
N LYS A 384 -21.53 14.76 6.58
CA LYS A 384 -22.63 14.38 5.70
C LYS A 384 -22.18 14.06 4.28
N TYR A 385 -21.28 14.90 3.76
CA TYR A 385 -20.73 14.70 2.42
C TYR A 385 -19.92 13.41 2.35
N TYR A 386 -19.05 13.18 3.34
CA TYR A 386 -18.26 11.96 3.43
C TYR A 386 -19.15 10.71 3.51
N MET A 387 -20.13 10.69 4.42
CA MET A 387 -20.97 9.52 4.67
C MET A 387 -21.80 9.14 3.44
N THR A 388 -22.35 10.11 2.71
CA THR A 388 -23.08 9.85 1.46
C THR A 388 -22.19 9.11 0.46
N ARG A 389 -20.95 9.57 0.26
CA ARG A 389 -19.99 8.97 -0.68
C ARG A 389 -19.45 7.62 -0.18
N ALA A 390 -19.18 7.49 1.13
CA ALA A 390 -18.61 6.30 1.74
C ALA A 390 -19.61 5.13 1.75
N ILE A 391 -20.89 5.40 2.08
CA ILE A 391 -21.96 4.41 2.08
C ILE A 391 -22.22 3.89 0.66
N GLU A 392 -22.21 4.75 -0.35
CA GLU A 392 -22.32 4.33 -1.76
C GLU A 392 -21.17 3.40 -2.19
N ALA A 393 -19.95 3.63 -1.66
CA ALA A 393 -18.77 2.85 -2.00
C ALA A 393 -18.65 1.52 -1.24
N SER A 394 -19.22 1.40 -0.04
CA SER A 394 -19.16 0.19 0.80
C SER A 394 -20.34 0.10 1.77
N PRO A 395 -21.54 -0.30 1.31
CA PRO A 395 -22.76 -0.33 2.12
C PRO A 395 -22.71 -1.25 3.34
N GLU A 396 -21.86 -2.28 3.30
CA GLU A 396 -21.78 -3.33 4.32
C GLU A 396 -20.69 -3.07 5.38
N ARG A 397 -19.92 -1.97 5.27
CA ARG A 397 -18.79 -1.71 6.17
C ARG A 397 -19.07 -0.51 7.08
N PRO A 398 -18.87 -0.66 8.40
CA PRO A 398 -18.95 0.46 9.31
C PRO A 398 -17.84 1.50 9.05
N VAL A 399 -18.16 2.76 9.30
CA VAL A 399 -17.25 3.90 9.30
C VAL A 399 -16.73 4.13 10.72
N LEU A 400 -15.42 4.28 10.86
CA LEU A 400 -14.78 4.65 12.12
C LEU A 400 -14.65 6.17 12.18
N VAL A 401 -14.94 6.72 13.36
CA VAL A 401 -14.76 8.14 13.68
C VAL A 401 -13.78 8.22 14.85
N ASP A 402 -12.58 8.73 14.59
CA ASP A 402 -11.49 8.90 15.56
C ASP A 402 -11.27 10.40 15.82
N LYS A 403 -10.91 10.79 17.05
CA LYS A 403 -10.50 12.17 17.32
C LYS A 403 -9.25 12.51 16.52
N PHE A 404 -9.29 13.59 15.75
CA PHE A 404 -8.10 14.09 15.08
C PHE A 404 -7.21 14.85 16.09
N LEU A 405 -5.96 14.41 16.23
CA LEU A 405 -4.98 15.00 17.15
C LEU A 405 -4.20 16.10 16.43
N GLU A 406 -4.75 17.32 16.43
CA GLU A 406 -4.09 18.49 15.83
C GLU A 406 -2.76 18.84 16.51
N ASP A 407 -1.81 19.42 15.77
CA ASP A 407 -0.49 19.82 16.27
C ASP A 407 0.27 18.67 17.00
N ALA A 408 0.07 17.42 16.56
CA ALA A 408 0.73 16.25 17.15
C ALA A 408 1.86 15.75 16.24
N ILE A 409 2.97 15.36 16.86
CA ILE A 409 4.11 14.74 16.16
C ILE A 409 3.78 13.26 15.97
N GLU A 410 3.74 12.80 14.72
CA GLU A 410 3.60 11.38 14.42
C GLU A 410 4.94 10.66 14.55
N VAL A 411 4.90 9.43 15.08
CA VAL A 411 6.10 8.64 15.36
C VAL A 411 5.87 7.20 14.94
N ASP A 412 6.77 6.67 14.10
CA ASP A 412 6.84 5.25 13.80
C ASP A 412 7.88 4.56 14.68
N VAL A 413 7.59 3.34 15.11
CA VAL A 413 8.53 2.50 15.85
C VAL A 413 8.52 1.10 15.26
N ASP A 414 9.67 0.66 14.77
CA ASP A 414 9.87 -0.73 14.38
C ASP A 414 10.54 -1.49 15.51
N VAL A 415 10.00 -2.66 15.85
CA VAL A 415 10.51 -3.54 16.90
C VAL A 415 10.71 -4.95 16.40
N ILE A 416 11.62 -5.66 17.04
CA ILE A 416 11.83 -7.10 16.88
C ILE A 416 11.66 -7.79 18.24
N SER A 417 10.96 -8.93 18.25
CA SER A 417 10.66 -9.68 19.46
C SER A 417 10.78 -11.18 19.25
N ASP A 418 11.36 -11.88 20.23
CA ASP A 418 11.36 -13.36 20.30
C ASP A 418 10.30 -13.92 21.26
N GLY A 419 9.38 -13.07 21.71
CA GLY A 419 8.32 -13.39 22.67
C GLY A 419 8.75 -13.19 24.13
N ALA A 420 10.04 -13.24 24.43
CA ALA A 420 10.57 -12.98 25.77
C ALA A 420 11.25 -11.60 25.87
N THR A 421 12.04 -11.26 24.86
CA THR A 421 12.81 -10.02 24.73
C THR A 421 12.29 -9.23 23.53
N THR A 422 12.06 -7.94 23.72
CA THR A 422 11.69 -7.01 22.64
C THR A 422 12.75 -5.92 22.55
N ILE A 423 13.30 -5.73 21.35
CA ILE A 423 14.29 -4.70 21.04
C ILE A 423 13.66 -3.68 20.09
N ILE A 424 13.85 -2.40 20.40
CA ILE A 424 13.47 -1.31 19.50
C ILE A 424 14.51 -1.23 18.38
N GLY A 425 14.07 -1.36 17.14
CA GLY A 425 14.90 -1.17 15.95
C GLY A 425 15.25 0.30 15.79
N ALA A 426 14.23 1.16 15.70
CA ALA A 426 14.37 2.61 15.76
C ALA A 426 13.06 3.29 16.15
N ILE A 427 13.17 4.50 16.70
CA ILE A 427 12.07 5.46 16.84
C ILE A 427 12.27 6.51 15.74
N MET A 428 11.26 6.69 14.89
CA MET A 428 11.28 7.59 13.74
C MET A 428 10.33 8.74 13.98
N GLU A 429 10.86 9.95 14.09
CA GLU A 429 10.04 11.17 14.20
C GLU A 429 9.64 11.63 12.80
N HIS A 430 8.35 11.86 12.55
CA HIS A 430 7.90 12.44 11.29
C HIS A 430 8.15 13.94 11.27
N ILE A 431 8.42 14.48 10.09
CA ILE A 431 8.57 15.91 9.88
C ILE A 431 7.18 16.55 9.75
N GLU A 432 6.30 15.97 8.95
CA GLU A 432 4.90 16.36 8.90
C GLU A 432 4.15 15.98 10.19
N GLU A 433 3.17 16.80 10.57
CA GLU A 433 2.27 16.52 11.69
C GLU A 433 1.34 15.35 11.39
N ALA A 434 0.82 14.75 12.47
CA ALA A 434 -0.21 13.72 12.39
C ALA A 434 -1.39 14.20 11.55
N GLY A 435 -1.80 13.39 10.57
CA GLY A 435 -2.80 13.75 9.56
C GLY A 435 -2.26 13.79 8.14
N VAL A 436 -0.93 13.85 7.97
CA VAL A 436 -0.26 13.33 6.78
C VAL A 436 0.09 11.88 7.04
N HIS A 437 -0.31 10.99 6.13
CA HIS A 437 -0.09 9.56 6.30
C HIS A 437 1.42 9.23 6.38
N SER A 438 1.83 8.36 7.32
CA SER A 438 3.23 7.92 7.53
C SER A 438 4.03 7.60 6.27
N GLY A 439 3.40 6.94 5.31
CA GLY A 439 4.01 6.61 4.01
C GLY A 439 4.29 7.80 3.07
N ASP A 440 3.62 8.93 3.26
CA ASP A 440 3.86 10.18 2.54
C ASP A 440 4.76 11.13 3.33
N SER A 441 4.76 11.04 4.66
CA SER A 441 5.62 11.85 5.52
C SER A 441 7.10 11.55 5.33
N ALA A 442 7.91 12.61 5.42
CA ALA A 442 9.32 12.47 5.69
C ALA A 442 9.52 12.09 7.17
N CYS A 443 10.55 11.31 7.47
CA CYS A 443 10.85 10.94 8.85
C CYS A 443 12.35 10.88 9.12
N VAL A 444 12.74 10.99 10.39
CA VAL A 444 14.13 11.11 10.81
C VAL A 444 14.48 10.13 11.93
N ILE A 445 15.69 9.56 11.82
CA ILE A 445 16.35 8.77 12.85
C ILE A 445 17.72 9.43 13.16
N PRO A 446 18.06 9.69 14.43
CA PRO A 446 17.19 9.63 15.60
C PRO A 446 16.17 10.78 15.63
N PRO A 447 15.16 10.74 16.52
CA PRO A 447 14.26 11.87 16.76
C PRO A 447 15.01 13.18 17.04
N GLN A 448 14.50 14.30 16.53
CA GLN A 448 15.16 15.61 16.59
C GLN A 448 14.50 16.55 17.60
N THR A 449 13.17 16.52 17.72
CA THR A 449 12.41 17.43 18.59
C THR A 449 11.70 16.72 19.73
N LEU A 450 11.52 15.39 19.64
CA LEU A 450 10.94 14.61 20.73
C LEU A 450 11.81 14.67 21.99
N SER A 451 11.16 14.91 23.14
CA SER A 451 11.85 14.86 24.43
C SER A 451 12.33 13.44 24.75
N LYS A 452 13.42 13.34 25.52
CA LYS A 452 13.93 12.05 26.01
C LYS A 452 12.85 11.24 26.76
N LYS A 453 12.05 11.92 27.59
CA LYS A 453 10.94 11.31 28.34
C LYS A 453 9.88 10.71 27.40
N ALA A 454 9.54 11.40 26.31
CA ALA A 454 8.61 10.88 25.31
C ALA A 454 9.19 9.64 24.61
N CYS A 455 10.47 9.66 24.25
CA CYS A 455 11.14 8.49 23.63
C CYS A 455 11.17 7.28 24.58
N GLU A 456 11.48 7.49 25.86
CA GLU A 456 11.46 6.44 26.89
C GLU A 456 10.07 5.84 27.08
N GLU A 457 9.03 6.67 27.08
CA GLU A 457 7.64 6.22 27.19
C GLU A 457 7.19 5.45 25.94
N ILE A 458 7.52 5.94 24.75
CA ILE A 458 7.27 5.24 23.47
C ILE A 458 7.93 3.86 23.47
N ALA A 459 9.19 3.76 23.90
CA ALA A 459 9.90 2.48 23.99
C ALA A 459 9.23 1.54 25.01
N ARG A 460 8.79 2.05 26.17
CA ARG A 460 8.06 1.29 27.19
C ARG A 460 6.75 0.74 26.66
N GLN A 461 5.92 1.58 26.04
CA GLN A 461 4.64 1.18 25.45
C GLN A 461 4.85 0.16 24.33
N SER A 462 5.87 0.35 23.50
CA SER A 462 6.20 -0.56 22.40
C SER A 462 6.52 -1.97 22.89
N LYS A 463 7.34 -2.09 23.94
CA LYS A 463 7.67 -3.38 24.56
C LYS A 463 6.45 -4.03 25.23
N ALA A 464 5.59 -3.23 25.87
CA ALA A 464 4.36 -3.72 26.49
C ALA A 464 3.37 -4.28 25.45
N LEU A 465 3.16 -3.56 24.35
CA LEU A 465 2.31 -4.00 23.23
C LEU A 465 2.85 -5.28 22.59
N SER A 466 4.17 -5.34 22.35
CA SER A 466 4.82 -6.51 21.77
C SER A 466 4.60 -7.77 22.61
N LYS A 467 4.74 -7.64 23.93
CA LYS A 467 4.50 -8.72 24.88
C LYS A 467 3.04 -9.14 24.90
N ALA A 468 2.11 -8.18 24.95
CA ALA A 468 0.69 -8.47 25.06
C ALA A 468 0.11 -9.14 23.80
N LEU A 469 0.66 -8.80 22.62
CA LEU A 469 0.33 -9.43 21.34
C LEU A 469 1.08 -10.74 21.09
N ASN A 470 1.98 -11.17 22.00
CA ASN A 470 2.84 -12.34 21.82
C ASN A 470 3.62 -12.30 20.49
N VAL A 471 4.23 -11.15 20.19
CA VAL A 471 4.93 -10.95 18.91
C VAL A 471 6.18 -11.83 18.85
N VAL A 472 6.31 -12.57 17.76
CA VAL A 472 7.50 -13.34 17.37
C VAL A 472 7.87 -12.95 15.94
N GLY A 473 8.96 -12.19 15.80
CA GLY A 473 9.36 -11.55 14.56
C GLY A 473 9.29 -10.02 14.65
N LEU A 474 8.76 -9.36 13.62
CA LEU A 474 8.66 -7.91 13.55
C LEU A 474 7.28 -7.39 13.97
N MET A 475 7.26 -6.18 14.51
CA MET A 475 6.06 -5.37 14.70
C MET A 475 6.39 -3.90 14.48
N ASN A 476 5.46 -3.16 13.94
CA ASN A 476 5.49 -1.71 13.82
C ASN A 476 4.38 -1.08 14.67
N ILE A 477 4.65 0.08 15.24
CA ILE A 477 3.68 0.83 16.03
C ILE A 477 3.74 2.29 15.62
N GLN A 478 2.57 2.90 15.45
CA GLN A 478 2.43 4.33 15.21
C GLN A 478 1.88 5.02 16.45
N PHE A 479 2.54 6.11 16.84
CA PHE A 479 2.14 6.97 17.94
C PHE A 479 1.91 8.40 17.46
N ALA A 480 1.12 9.14 18.22
CA ALA A 480 1.06 10.59 18.16
C ALA A 480 1.50 11.17 19.50
N VAL A 481 2.39 12.16 19.47
CA VAL A 481 2.86 12.87 20.66
C VAL A 481 2.30 14.29 20.65
N GLN A 482 1.39 14.56 21.59
CA GLN A 482 0.74 15.87 21.71
C GLN A 482 0.97 16.41 23.12
N ARG A 483 1.63 17.57 23.24
CA ARG A 483 1.92 18.24 24.53
C ARG A 483 2.59 17.32 25.58
N GLY A 484 3.45 16.42 25.11
CA GLY A 484 4.19 15.46 25.95
C GLY A 484 3.43 14.18 26.30
N GLU A 485 2.16 14.05 25.87
CA GLU A 485 1.36 12.84 26.01
C GLU A 485 1.50 11.95 24.78
N VAL A 486 1.65 10.64 25.00
CA VAL A 486 1.85 9.62 23.96
C VAL A 486 0.54 8.87 23.74
N TYR A 487 0.01 8.92 22.52
CA TYR A 487 -1.21 8.23 22.09
C TYR A 487 -0.87 7.15 21.07
N VAL A 488 -1.41 5.94 21.25
CA VAL A 488 -1.28 4.85 20.28
C VAL A 488 -2.29 5.06 19.15
N LEU A 489 -1.81 5.08 17.90
CA LEU A 489 -2.66 5.19 16.71
C LEU A 489 -3.06 3.80 16.20
N GLU A 490 -2.06 2.99 15.85
CA GLU A 490 -2.20 1.63 15.35
C GLU A 490 -0.98 0.77 15.67
N VAL A 491 -1.17 -0.54 15.63
CA VAL A 491 -0.11 -1.55 15.78
C VAL A 491 -0.22 -2.53 14.62
N ASN A 492 0.90 -2.78 13.97
CA ASN A 492 1.04 -3.68 12.84
C ASN A 492 1.98 -4.82 13.23
N PRO A 493 1.49 -5.98 13.70
CA PRO A 493 2.32 -7.12 14.14
C PRO A 493 2.92 -7.91 12.95
N ARG A 494 3.58 -7.17 12.07
CA ARG A 494 4.20 -7.60 10.82
C ARG A 494 5.35 -6.66 10.44
N ALA A 495 6.02 -6.95 9.33
CA ALA A 495 6.95 -5.97 8.74
C ALA A 495 6.19 -4.71 8.29
N SER A 496 6.81 -3.55 8.49
CA SER A 496 6.39 -2.26 7.94
C SER A 496 7.25 -1.88 6.75
N ARG A 497 6.82 -0.86 6.02
CA ARG A 497 7.60 -0.28 4.92
C ARG A 497 8.89 0.39 5.42
N THR A 498 9.00 0.75 6.70
CA THR A 498 10.17 1.42 7.26
C THR A 498 11.30 0.46 7.64
N VAL A 499 11.06 -0.86 7.68
CA VAL A 499 12.07 -1.87 8.04
C VAL A 499 13.37 -1.76 7.22
N PRO A 500 13.35 -1.60 5.88
CA PRO A 500 14.57 -1.39 5.09
C PRO A 500 15.30 -0.11 5.48
N PHE A 501 14.58 1.01 5.64
CA PHE A 501 15.14 2.29 6.07
C PHE A 501 15.82 2.17 7.45
N VAL A 502 15.12 1.59 8.43
CA VAL A 502 15.68 1.34 9.77
C VAL A 502 16.90 0.42 9.70
N SER A 503 16.84 -0.64 8.90
CA SER A 503 17.96 -1.59 8.76
C SER A 503 19.19 -0.92 8.15
N LYS A 504 19.01 -0.02 7.18
CA LYS A 504 20.10 0.75 6.58
C LYS A 504 20.63 1.85 7.50
N ALA A 505 19.76 2.54 8.24
CA ALA A 505 20.15 3.58 9.18
C ALA A 505 20.95 3.01 10.37
N THR A 506 20.56 1.85 10.89
CA THR A 506 21.17 1.22 12.08
C THR A 506 22.28 0.22 11.75
N GLY A 507 22.33 -0.29 10.51
CA GLY A 507 23.20 -1.39 10.11
C GLY A 507 22.72 -2.77 10.60
N VAL A 508 21.54 -2.87 11.23
CA VAL A 508 20.97 -4.12 11.73
C VAL A 508 20.01 -4.71 10.70
N PRO A 509 20.22 -5.93 10.18
CA PRO A 509 19.32 -6.54 9.19
C PRO A 509 18.06 -7.10 9.86
N LEU A 510 17.11 -6.24 10.24
CA LEU A 510 15.96 -6.59 11.07
C LEU A 510 15.13 -7.75 10.52
N ALA A 511 14.79 -7.74 9.22
CA ALA A 511 14.01 -8.82 8.59
C ALA A 511 14.73 -10.19 8.65
N LYS A 512 16.07 -10.19 8.52
CA LYS A 512 16.89 -11.39 8.59
C LYS A 512 16.89 -11.97 10.00
N LEU A 513 17.12 -11.13 11.01
CA LEU A 513 17.10 -11.55 12.42
C LEU A 513 15.72 -12.02 12.84
N ALA A 514 14.66 -11.30 12.43
CA ALA A 514 13.29 -11.68 12.71
C ALA A 514 12.93 -13.04 12.09
N THR A 515 13.47 -13.37 10.92
CA THR A 515 13.30 -14.69 10.31
C THR A 515 13.93 -15.79 11.16
N LYS A 516 15.16 -15.57 11.65
CA LYS A 516 15.83 -16.53 12.56
C LYS A 516 15.06 -16.71 13.87
N VAL A 517 14.47 -15.64 14.38
CA VAL A 517 13.56 -15.69 15.53
C VAL A 517 12.31 -16.53 15.23
N MET A 518 11.67 -16.32 14.08
CA MET A 518 10.52 -17.13 13.64
C MET A 518 10.87 -18.61 13.43
N LEU A 519 12.16 -18.94 13.24
CA LEU A 519 12.69 -20.31 13.17
C LEU A 519 13.09 -20.91 14.52
N GLY A 520 13.03 -20.13 15.61
CA GLY A 520 13.20 -20.60 16.98
C GLY A 520 14.42 -20.05 17.74
N HIS A 521 15.21 -19.14 17.14
CA HIS A 521 16.32 -18.49 17.85
C HIS A 521 15.84 -17.38 18.79
N THR A 522 16.55 -17.16 19.89
CA THR A 522 16.32 -15.96 20.71
C THR A 522 17.16 -14.79 20.20
N LEU A 523 16.74 -13.55 20.51
CA LEU A 523 17.52 -12.35 20.19
C LEU A 523 18.88 -12.36 20.90
N LYS A 524 18.97 -13.02 22.05
CA LYS A 524 20.22 -13.23 22.77
C LYS A 524 21.19 -14.12 21.99
N ASP A 525 20.70 -15.21 21.41
CA ASP A 525 21.52 -16.13 20.59
C ASP A 525 22.05 -15.43 19.33
N LEU A 526 21.24 -14.52 18.79
CA LEU A 526 21.59 -13.72 17.62
C LEU A 526 22.46 -12.49 17.94
N GLY A 527 22.81 -12.26 19.21
CA GLY A 527 23.65 -11.14 19.65
C GLY A 527 22.97 -9.77 19.67
N LEU A 528 21.65 -9.69 19.44
CA LEU A 528 20.88 -8.44 19.50
C LEU A 528 20.26 -8.27 20.89
N THR A 529 21.07 -7.91 21.88
CA THR A 529 20.62 -7.77 23.27
C THR A 529 20.26 -6.35 23.69
N LYS A 530 20.56 -5.35 22.85
CA LYS A 530 20.31 -3.93 23.14
C LYS A 530 20.02 -3.16 21.87
N GLU A 531 19.34 -2.03 22.04
CA GLU A 531 19.04 -1.07 20.98
C GLU A 531 20.33 -0.44 20.43
N VAL A 532 20.41 -0.26 19.12
CA VAL A 532 21.58 0.36 18.47
C VAL A 532 21.48 1.87 18.55
N GLN A 533 22.52 2.50 19.09
CA GLN A 533 22.65 3.94 19.15
C GLN A 533 23.43 4.42 17.93
N ILE A 534 22.80 5.22 17.07
CA ILE A 534 23.45 5.82 15.90
C ILE A 534 23.98 7.22 16.23
N LYS A 535 25.11 7.61 15.62
CA LYS A 535 25.75 8.93 15.81
C LYS A 535 25.46 9.91 14.69
N HIS A 536 24.93 9.40 13.59
CA HIS A 536 24.56 10.14 12.38
C HIS A 536 23.05 10.34 12.33
N VAL A 537 22.60 11.20 11.42
CA VAL A 537 21.19 11.45 11.11
C VAL A 537 20.83 10.84 9.76
N CYS A 538 19.72 10.14 9.72
CA CYS A 538 19.11 9.56 8.53
C CYS A 538 17.73 10.16 8.35
N VAL A 539 17.45 10.72 7.17
CA VAL A 539 16.14 11.25 6.80
C VAL A 539 15.59 10.43 5.64
N LYS A 540 14.38 9.91 5.79
CA LYS A 540 13.59 9.32 4.71
C LYS A 540 12.70 10.40 4.12
N GLU A 541 12.64 10.51 2.79
CA GLU A 541 11.70 11.37 2.08
C GLU A 541 10.92 10.56 1.04
N SER A 542 9.68 10.96 0.78
CA SER A 542 8.74 10.30 -0.14
C SER A 542 8.83 10.86 -1.55
N VAL A 543 8.67 9.99 -2.55
CA VAL A 543 8.62 10.36 -3.97
C VAL A 543 7.20 10.22 -4.50
N PHE A 544 6.68 11.29 -5.13
CA PHE A 544 5.28 11.38 -5.53
C PHE A 544 5.07 11.27 -7.05
N PRO A 545 3.99 10.63 -7.51
CA PRO A 545 3.68 10.48 -8.93
C PRO A 545 2.90 11.66 -9.52
N PHE A 546 2.80 12.81 -8.81
CA PHE A 546 1.92 13.91 -9.19
C PHE A 546 2.16 14.46 -10.61
N SER A 547 3.40 14.43 -11.09
CA SER A 547 3.75 14.81 -12.47
C SER A 547 3.09 13.94 -13.55
N ARG A 548 2.64 12.72 -13.20
CA ARG A 548 1.91 11.79 -14.08
C ARG A 548 0.42 12.11 -14.18
N PHE A 549 -0.11 12.93 -13.28
CA PHE A 549 -1.52 13.28 -13.18
C PHE A 549 -1.70 14.80 -13.25
N PRO A 550 -1.52 15.43 -14.43
CA PRO A 550 -1.63 16.88 -14.55
C PRO A 550 -3.03 17.36 -14.15
N GLY A 551 -3.09 18.49 -13.44
CA GLY A 551 -4.34 19.13 -13.02
C GLY A 551 -4.99 18.54 -11.77
N ILE A 552 -4.45 17.46 -11.20
CA ILE A 552 -4.89 17.00 -9.88
C ILE A 552 -4.28 17.84 -8.76
N ASP A 553 -4.93 17.77 -7.61
CA ASP A 553 -4.37 18.32 -6.40
C ASP A 553 -3.25 17.43 -5.84
N THR A 554 -2.16 18.08 -5.43
CA THR A 554 -0.92 17.48 -4.91
C THR A 554 -0.79 17.66 -3.40
N GLN A 555 -1.88 18.03 -2.73
CA GLN A 555 -1.97 18.11 -1.28
C GLN A 555 -1.81 16.72 -0.63
N LEU A 556 -0.98 16.71 0.42
CA LEU A 556 -0.81 15.59 1.35
C LEU A 556 -2.00 15.48 2.32
N GLY A 557 -2.27 14.29 2.81
CA GLY A 557 -3.37 14.05 3.73
C GLY A 557 -3.31 12.64 4.33
N PRO A 558 -4.42 12.17 4.91
CA PRO A 558 -4.45 10.90 5.63
C PRO A 558 -4.42 9.68 4.70
N GLU A 559 -4.55 9.87 3.39
CA GLU A 559 -4.39 8.81 2.39
C GLU A 559 -3.03 8.90 1.70
N MET A 560 -2.26 7.81 1.74
CA MET A 560 -0.95 7.69 1.10
C MET A 560 -1.05 7.77 -0.44
N LYS A 561 -0.15 8.54 -1.06
CA LYS A 561 -0.03 8.75 -2.51
C LYS A 561 1.38 8.56 -3.06
N SER A 562 2.40 8.46 -2.21
CA SER A 562 3.78 8.25 -2.64
C SER A 562 3.98 6.89 -3.30
N THR A 563 4.92 6.82 -4.25
CA THR A 563 5.25 5.60 -5.01
C THR A 563 6.62 5.03 -4.65
N GLY A 564 7.40 5.73 -3.84
CA GLY A 564 8.71 5.29 -3.39
C GLY A 564 9.29 6.26 -2.38
N GLU A 565 10.52 6.00 -1.98
CA GLU A 565 11.23 6.76 -0.96
C GLU A 565 12.73 6.86 -1.26
N VAL A 566 13.37 7.85 -0.64
CA VAL A 566 14.81 8.10 -0.71
C VAL A 566 15.35 8.34 0.69
N MET A 567 16.66 8.16 0.85
CA MET A 567 17.34 8.33 2.14
C MET A 567 18.48 9.34 2.03
N GLY A 568 18.44 10.36 2.87
CA GLY A 568 19.54 11.28 3.14
C GLY A 568 20.31 10.88 4.40
N PHE A 569 21.65 10.93 4.34
CA PHE A 569 22.55 10.58 5.43
C PHE A 569 23.57 11.68 5.66
N ALA A 570 23.70 12.16 6.90
CA ALA A 570 24.72 13.13 7.30
C ALA A 570 24.94 13.16 8.82
N ASP A 571 25.94 13.92 9.28
CA ASP A 571 26.22 14.09 10.71
C ASP A 571 25.25 15.05 11.42
N ASN A 572 24.46 15.80 10.66
CA ASN A 572 23.45 16.72 11.19
C ASN A 572 22.16 16.68 10.36
N PHE A 573 21.07 17.13 10.97
CA PHE A 573 19.73 17.08 10.39
C PHE A 573 19.60 17.88 9.09
N GLY A 574 20.03 19.15 9.08
CA GLY A 574 19.87 20.02 7.90
C GLY A 574 20.50 19.40 6.65
N MET A 575 21.73 18.91 6.75
CA MET A 575 22.42 18.26 5.63
C MET A 575 21.79 16.92 5.24
N ALA A 576 21.30 16.12 6.21
CA ALA A 576 20.62 14.87 5.90
C ALA A 576 19.29 15.14 5.17
N PHE A 577 18.53 16.13 5.62
CA PHE A 577 17.29 16.58 4.99
C PHE A 577 17.55 17.14 3.58
N ALA A 578 18.55 18.00 3.40
CA ALA A 578 18.90 18.53 2.08
C ALA A 578 19.23 17.41 1.08
N LYS A 579 19.98 16.39 1.51
CA LYS A 579 20.29 15.21 0.68
C LYS A 579 19.04 14.40 0.33
N SER A 580 18.08 14.24 1.25
CA SER A 580 16.83 13.54 0.96
C SER A 580 15.98 14.32 -0.05
N GLN A 581 15.91 15.65 0.07
CA GLN A 581 15.19 16.52 -0.88
C GLN A 581 15.79 16.44 -2.30
N ILE A 582 17.12 16.53 -2.42
CA ILE A 582 17.81 16.38 -3.72
C ILE A 582 17.50 15.01 -4.33
N ALA A 583 17.58 13.94 -3.54
CA ALA A 583 17.27 12.58 -4.01
C ALA A 583 15.79 12.42 -4.42
N ALA A 584 14.88 13.16 -3.77
CA ALA A 584 13.45 13.20 -4.12
C ALA A 584 13.14 14.12 -5.32
N SER A 585 14.17 14.66 -5.99
CA SER A 585 14.04 15.64 -7.09
C SER A 585 13.33 16.94 -6.69
N GLN A 586 13.50 17.36 -5.43
CA GLN A 586 13.07 18.64 -4.87
C GLN A 586 14.31 19.48 -4.55
N ASP A 587 15.03 19.93 -5.58
CA ASP A 587 16.29 20.66 -5.40
C ASP A 587 16.10 21.97 -4.63
N LEU A 588 16.50 22.00 -3.35
CA LEU A 588 16.35 23.19 -2.52
C LEU A 588 17.17 24.36 -3.08
N PRO A 589 16.56 25.54 -3.29
CA PRO A 589 17.28 26.66 -3.86
C PRO A 589 18.27 27.25 -2.85
N LYS A 590 19.31 27.91 -3.37
CA LYS A 590 20.30 28.67 -2.56
C LYS A 590 20.12 30.18 -2.62
N GLN A 591 19.34 30.67 -3.58
CA GLN A 591 19.03 32.08 -3.80
C GLN A 591 17.73 32.21 -4.59
N GLY A 592 17.17 33.42 -4.66
CA GLY A 592 15.98 33.75 -5.46
C GLY A 592 14.80 34.20 -4.61
N THR A 593 13.59 33.98 -5.12
CA THR A 593 12.35 34.44 -4.49
C THR A 593 11.56 33.27 -3.93
N VAL A 594 11.20 33.35 -2.65
CA VAL A 594 10.33 32.37 -1.98
C VAL A 594 8.92 32.91 -1.92
N PHE A 595 7.95 32.10 -2.35
CA PHE A 595 6.54 32.42 -2.20
C PHE A 595 5.94 31.76 -0.96
N LEU A 596 5.24 32.53 -0.11
CA LEU A 596 4.56 32.06 1.09
C LEU A 596 3.04 32.32 1.03
N SER A 597 2.24 31.28 1.23
CA SER A 597 0.80 31.38 1.44
C SER A 597 0.33 30.40 2.50
N LEU A 598 0.06 30.92 3.70
CA LEU A 598 -0.19 30.13 4.89
C LEU A 598 -1.67 30.14 5.28
N ARG A 599 -2.17 29.01 5.79
CA ARG A 599 -3.48 28.94 6.46
C ARG A 599 -3.38 29.70 7.78
N ASP A 600 -4.51 30.16 8.29
CA ASP A 600 -4.52 31.00 9.51
C ASP A 600 -3.95 30.27 10.73
N ALA A 601 -4.21 28.96 10.85
CA ALA A 601 -3.64 28.13 11.92
C ALA A 601 -2.11 28.11 11.90
N ASP A 602 -1.47 28.20 10.74
CA ASP A 602 0.00 28.10 10.60
C ASP A 602 0.70 29.46 10.68
N LYS A 603 -0.05 30.55 10.89
CA LYS A 603 0.50 31.88 11.18
C LYS A 603 0.98 31.97 12.63
N LYS A 604 1.89 31.05 12.99
CA LYS A 604 2.50 30.88 14.31
C LYS A 604 3.91 31.49 14.34
N ALA A 605 4.55 31.50 15.51
CA ALA A 605 5.92 31.98 15.68
C ALA A 605 6.95 31.21 14.83
N ALA A 606 6.71 29.91 14.58
CA ALA A 606 7.57 29.08 13.73
C ALA A 606 7.59 29.59 12.27
N ALA A 607 6.46 30.02 11.73
CA ALA A 607 6.38 30.60 10.38
C ALA A 607 7.16 31.92 10.27
N VAL A 608 7.06 32.77 11.30
CA VAL A 608 7.85 34.03 11.38
C VAL A 608 9.34 33.72 11.42
N ARG A 609 9.75 32.72 12.20
CA ARG A 609 11.14 32.28 12.30
C ARG A 609 11.65 31.78 10.95
N ALA A 610 10.95 30.85 10.32
CA ALA A 610 11.33 30.32 9.00
C ALA A 610 11.46 31.43 7.94
N ALA A 611 10.50 32.35 7.88
CA ALA A 611 10.55 33.49 6.96
C ALA A 611 11.73 34.43 7.26
N ARG A 612 12.00 34.72 8.53
CA ARG A 612 13.15 35.56 8.93
C ARG A 612 14.47 34.92 8.52
N GLU A 613 14.63 33.63 8.80
CA GLU A 613 15.84 32.89 8.45
C GLU A 613 16.06 32.84 6.93
N LEU A 614 15.01 32.68 6.12
CA LEU A 614 15.10 32.80 4.66
C LEU A 614 15.54 34.20 4.23
N SER A 615 15.02 35.25 4.85
CA SER A 615 15.43 36.63 4.58
C SER A 615 16.90 36.87 4.96
N GLU A 616 17.38 36.29 6.05
CA GLU A 616 18.78 36.36 6.50
C GLU A 616 19.72 35.62 5.54
N LEU A 617 19.24 34.54 4.91
CA LEU A 617 19.94 33.82 3.85
C LEU A 617 19.93 34.56 2.49
N GLY A 618 19.27 35.72 2.41
CA GLY A 618 19.25 36.58 1.21
C GLY A 618 18.11 36.31 0.22
N PHE A 619 17.10 35.52 0.59
CA PHE A 619 15.93 35.32 -0.26
C PHE A 619 15.00 36.53 -0.24
N GLN A 620 14.40 36.82 -1.40
CA GLN A 620 13.27 37.74 -1.48
C GLN A 620 11.99 37.00 -1.11
N LEU A 621 11.16 37.59 -0.24
CA LEU A 621 9.91 36.98 0.21
C LEU A 621 8.71 37.61 -0.48
N LEU A 622 7.88 36.77 -1.09
CA LEU A 622 6.64 37.14 -1.75
C LEU A 622 5.49 36.40 -1.10
N ALA A 623 4.37 37.06 -0.78
CA ALA A 623 3.27 36.38 -0.11
C ALA A 623 1.90 36.90 -0.50
N THR A 624 0.88 36.05 -0.34
CA THR A 624 -0.54 36.47 -0.46
C THR A 624 -0.90 37.46 0.64
N ASP A 625 -1.87 38.34 0.37
CA ASP A 625 -2.24 39.47 1.23
C ASP A 625 -2.26 39.18 2.74
N GLY A 626 -3.04 38.19 3.18
CA GLY A 626 -3.15 37.84 4.61
C GLY A 626 -1.87 37.27 5.24
N THR A 627 -1.01 36.62 4.45
CA THR A 627 0.31 36.12 4.92
C THR A 627 1.31 37.27 4.96
N CYS A 628 1.31 38.14 3.95
CA CYS A 628 2.18 39.31 3.85
C CYS A 628 1.93 40.28 5.02
N ALA A 629 0.66 40.57 5.34
CA ALA A 629 0.28 41.41 6.47
C ALA A 629 0.77 40.81 7.81
N PHE A 630 0.61 39.49 8.00
CA PHE A 630 1.08 38.78 9.18
C PHE A 630 2.60 38.86 9.35
N LEU A 631 3.37 38.62 8.28
CA LEU A 631 4.83 38.67 8.31
C LEU A 631 5.36 40.09 8.59
N ARG A 632 4.80 41.10 7.91
CA ARG A 632 5.16 42.51 8.13
C ARG A 632 4.87 42.98 9.56
N LYS A 633 3.73 42.57 10.12
CA LYS A 633 3.37 42.86 11.52
C LYS A 633 4.41 42.30 12.51
N ASN A 634 5.08 41.20 12.16
CA ASN A 634 6.13 40.56 12.96
C ASN A 634 7.56 40.95 12.53
N GLY A 635 7.70 42.06 11.78
CA GLY A 635 8.99 42.64 11.43
C GLY A 635 9.75 41.90 10.32
N VAL A 636 9.08 41.09 9.50
CA VAL A 636 9.68 40.41 8.35
C VAL A 636 9.31 41.14 7.07
N THR A 637 10.31 41.59 6.30
CA THR A 637 10.10 42.22 4.99
C THR A 637 9.56 41.21 4.00
N CYS A 638 8.41 41.51 3.41
CA CYS A 638 7.74 40.64 2.44
C CYS A 638 6.97 41.50 1.43
N GLU A 639 7.03 41.16 0.16
CA GLU A 639 6.25 41.78 -0.91
C GLU A 639 4.90 41.07 -1.10
N ARG A 640 3.88 41.80 -1.57
CA ARG A 640 2.56 41.23 -1.82
C ARG A 640 2.44 40.74 -3.26
N VAL A 641 1.83 39.58 -3.47
CA VAL A 641 1.43 39.09 -4.79
C VAL A 641 -0.06 38.74 -4.85
N ASN A 642 -0.67 38.98 -6.01
CA ASN A 642 -2.06 38.66 -6.28
C ASN A 642 -2.28 37.15 -6.40
N LYS A 643 -3.42 36.66 -5.86
CA LYS A 643 -3.99 35.35 -6.21
C LYS A 643 -4.56 35.38 -7.64
N MET A 644 -4.86 34.21 -8.22
CA MET A 644 -5.40 34.12 -9.58
C MET A 644 -6.64 34.99 -9.82
N LEU A 645 -7.52 35.12 -8.83
CA LEU A 645 -8.77 35.90 -8.93
C LEU A 645 -8.57 37.41 -8.66
N GLU A 646 -7.38 37.83 -8.23
CA GLU A 646 -7.10 39.20 -7.76
C GLU A 646 -6.44 40.09 -8.84
N GLY A 647 -6.19 39.55 -10.05
CA GLY A 647 -5.62 40.28 -11.19
C GLY A 647 -4.18 39.89 -11.55
N ARG A 648 -3.65 40.43 -12.64
CA ARG A 648 -2.32 40.08 -13.20
C ARG A 648 -1.23 41.13 -12.91
N PRO A 649 0.06 40.72 -12.78
CA PRO A 649 0.53 39.33 -12.74
C PRO A 649 0.18 38.66 -11.39
N HIS A 650 -0.31 37.42 -11.43
CA HIS A 650 -0.59 36.63 -10.22
C HIS A 650 0.48 35.56 -10.00
N ILE A 651 0.47 34.92 -8.83
CA ILE A 651 1.50 33.93 -8.45
C ILE A 651 1.72 32.81 -9.48
N VAL A 652 0.65 32.27 -10.10
CA VAL A 652 0.80 31.22 -11.12
C VAL A 652 1.56 31.71 -12.37
N ASP A 653 1.47 32.99 -12.71
CA ASP A 653 2.23 33.57 -13.83
C ASP A 653 3.71 33.66 -13.47
N LYS A 654 4.01 34.14 -12.25
CA LYS A 654 5.39 34.21 -11.72
C LYS A 654 6.07 32.84 -11.66
N ILE A 655 5.35 31.79 -11.23
CA ILE A 655 5.86 30.40 -11.26
C ILE A 655 6.16 29.97 -12.70
N LYS A 656 5.25 30.24 -13.65
CA LYS A 656 5.45 29.89 -15.07
C LYS A 656 6.61 30.65 -15.71
N ASN A 657 6.88 31.88 -15.27
CA ASN A 657 7.97 32.71 -15.74
C ASN A 657 9.33 32.37 -15.10
N GLY A 658 9.39 31.43 -14.15
CA GLY A 658 10.62 31.09 -13.44
C GLY A 658 11.07 32.14 -12.41
N GLU A 659 10.15 33.01 -11.95
CA GLU A 659 10.45 34.07 -10.98
C GLU A 659 10.41 33.57 -9.52
N ILE A 660 9.95 32.34 -9.28
CA ILE A 660 9.81 31.74 -7.94
C ILE A 660 10.74 30.53 -7.84
N ALA A 661 11.57 30.51 -6.80
CA ALA A 661 12.55 29.46 -6.54
C ALA A 661 12.05 28.40 -5.54
N LEU A 662 11.14 28.77 -4.62
CA LEU A 662 10.54 27.86 -3.64
C LEU A 662 9.10 28.30 -3.34
N VAL A 663 8.21 27.33 -3.19
CA VAL A 663 6.82 27.56 -2.80
C VAL A 663 6.56 26.93 -1.42
N ILE A 664 6.14 27.75 -0.46
CA ILE A 664 5.61 27.30 0.83
C ILE A 664 4.12 27.61 0.84
N ASN A 665 3.29 26.58 0.69
CA ASN A 665 1.84 26.72 0.63
C ASN A 665 1.13 25.71 1.54
N THR A 666 0.77 26.14 2.75
CA THR A 666 -0.04 25.32 3.65
C THR A 666 -1.53 25.53 3.31
N PRO A 667 -2.25 24.50 2.83
CA PRO A 667 -3.64 24.63 2.37
C PRO A 667 -4.61 24.87 3.54
N SER A 668 -5.67 25.64 3.31
CA SER A 668 -6.75 25.85 4.29
C SER A 668 -8.06 25.19 3.84
N GLY A 669 -8.60 24.27 4.64
CA GLY A 669 -9.98 23.80 4.54
C GLY A 669 -10.34 22.87 3.37
N LYS A 670 -11.63 22.46 3.38
CA LYS A 670 -12.35 21.36 2.71
C LYS A 670 -12.23 21.22 1.19
N SER A 671 -11.84 22.27 0.49
CA SER A 671 -11.61 22.24 -0.94
C SER A 671 -10.58 23.33 -1.22
N PRO A 672 -9.33 22.96 -1.51
CA PRO A 672 -8.36 23.94 -1.92
C PRO A 672 -8.97 24.65 -3.10
N ARG A 673 -9.12 25.97 -2.95
CA ARG A 673 -9.70 26.82 -3.98
C ARG A 673 -8.99 26.45 -5.29
N GLN A 674 -9.67 26.43 -6.43
CA GLN A 674 -9.01 26.13 -7.72
C GLN A 674 -7.70 26.93 -7.90
N ALA A 675 -7.65 28.13 -7.31
CA ALA A 675 -6.44 28.93 -7.13
C ALA A 675 -5.25 28.20 -6.50
N GLU A 676 -5.43 27.51 -5.37
CA GLU A 676 -4.38 26.78 -4.65
C GLU A 676 -3.95 25.51 -5.37
N ILE A 677 -4.91 24.76 -5.93
CA ILE A 677 -4.61 23.59 -6.75
C ILE A 677 -3.73 23.99 -7.94
N ALA A 678 -4.03 25.13 -8.58
CA ALA A 678 -3.22 25.64 -9.68
C ALA A 678 -1.81 26.03 -9.24
N ILE A 679 -1.62 26.63 -8.06
CA ILE A 679 -0.28 26.95 -7.52
C ILE A 679 0.52 25.66 -7.38
N ARG A 680 -0.02 24.65 -6.69
CA ARG A 680 0.72 23.41 -6.41
C ARG A 680 0.98 22.59 -7.67
N SER A 681 -0.05 22.38 -8.49
CA SER A 681 0.09 21.63 -9.76
C SER A 681 1.03 22.33 -10.75
N THR A 682 1.02 23.67 -10.81
CA THR A 682 1.97 24.42 -11.65
C THR A 682 3.39 24.32 -11.10
N SER A 683 3.58 24.33 -9.78
CA SER A 683 4.90 24.17 -9.15
C SER A 683 5.51 22.82 -9.53
N TRP A 684 4.74 21.73 -9.39
CA TRP A 684 5.15 20.39 -9.84
C TRP A 684 5.44 20.35 -11.35
N ALA A 685 4.57 20.94 -12.18
CA ALA A 685 4.77 20.97 -13.63
C ALA A 685 6.03 21.74 -14.06
N ARG A 686 6.43 22.75 -13.29
CA ARG A 686 7.62 23.57 -13.53
C ARG A 686 8.85 23.13 -12.74
N ARG A 687 8.75 22.04 -11.97
CA ARG A 687 9.81 21.54 -11.07
C ARG A 687 10.31 22.61 -10.09
N VAL A 688 9.41 23.47 -9.62
CA VAL A 688 9.70 24.39 -8.52
C VAL A 688 9.44 23.63 -7.22
N PRO A 689 10.43 23.53 -6.31
CA PRO A 689 10.24 22.85 -5.04
C PRO A 689 9.05 23.40 -4.26
N ILE A 690 8.27 22.50 -3.66
CA ILE A 690 7.05 22.87 -2.97
C ILE A 690 6.90 22.16 -1.63
N VAL A 691 6.53 22.93 -0.61
CA VAL A 691 6.31 22.48 0.76
C VAL A 691 4.90 22.84 1.17
N THR A 692 4.15 21.86 1.71
CA THR A 692 2.73 22.02 2.06
C THR A 692 2.42 22.00 3.54
N THR A 693 3.44 21.91 4.40
CA THR A 693 3.32 21.91 5.87
C THR A 693 4.25 22.97 6.47
N LEU A 694 3.93 23.43 7.68
CA LEU A 694 4.75 24.42 8.37
C LEU A 694 6.07 23.79 8.85
N GLU A 695 6.01 22.59 9.36
CA GLU A 695 7.12 21.81 9.90
C GLU A 695 8.09 21.43 8.78
N GLY A 696 7.57 21.01 7.62
CA GLY A 696 8.36 20.81 6.41
C GLY A 696 9.03 22.10 5.95
N ALA A 697 8.40 23.27 6.14
CA ALA A 697 9.01 24.54 5.79
C ALA A 697 10.17 24.87 6.74
N VAL A 698 10.03 24.61 8.04
CA VAL A 698 11.11 24.73 9.02
C VAL A 698 12.27 23.79 8.68
N ALA A 699 11.99 22.53 8.35
CA ALA A 699 13.00 21.56 7.93
C ALA A 699 13.72 22.00 6.64
N THR A 700 12.97 22.54 5.68
CA THR A 700 13.50 23.10 4.44
C THR A 700 14.49 24.24 4.69
N VAL A 701 14.15 25.18 5.57
CA VAL A 701 15.08 26.27 5.93
C VAL A 701 16.36 25.73 6.57
N GLN A 702 16.25 24.72 7.44
CA GLN A 702 17.42 24.07 8.02
C GLN A 702 18.27 23.32 6.99
N GLY A 703 17.66 22.78 5.94
CA GLY A 703 18.39 22.13 4.84
C GLY A 703 19.06 23.11 3.88
N ILE A 704 18.55 24.33 3.75
CA ILE A 704 19.17 25.38 2.92
C ILE A 704 20.39 26.00 3.62
N ARG A 705 20.34 26.14 4.95
CA ARG A 705 21.44 26.64 5.77
C ARG A 705 22.60 25.63 5.82
#